data_AF-A0A924V946-F1
#
_entry.id   AF-A0A924V946-F1
#
_cell.length_a   1.000
_cell.length_b   1.000
_cell.length_c   1.000
_cell.angle_alpha   90.00
_cell.angle_beta   90.00
_cell.angle_gamma   90.00
#
_symmetry.space_group_name_H-M   'P 1'
#
loop_
_entity.id
_entity.type
_entity.pdbx_description
1 polymer ?
#
loop_
_entity_poly.entity_id
_entity_poly.type
_entity_poly.pdbx_seq_one_letter_code
_entity_poly.pdbx_strand_id
1 'polypeptide(L)'
;MIKNHVRALSLFGFSSLLLTGCGLSYRSSADYYSTALKEEPRCEVSTVYAGGVSLVGTATFEKRTLDVVTETATSAPFATTLKNMTLSDPLPTALPIKNAEITVYNSNNERVQCGKTDSSGTIKATDGISILKIPNTPGSYRLRVISRSYLEYGTPSNFIYISVKQDKYRNELHALTATFSLSGSGSNVPINLVAKARQTDSEGVEGGAFNILNSLQTGFDYIKTNTPGLSTECLSKKLNVFWKAGFNPMQYQFPGSDPQTLGNTSFYSSETKEIFISGGQLGDMSLSNTDHFDDFAIIHESGHFIEDYCGQWTSPGGNHTVTSRIDPRLAWSEGWANYFAAHVIHDRINDLDSTLTAKLATLTENISVNKGWTYFFNSSGFSDTVQNISNGEGFVIDFKRSGADPGSYQFAPYTGQEFDKVIPNTYPGEGHAREGAISRGFFKLSNSCGTYCAAAPIVFLDIWKAFDRLTGTAVDNIPFQGADKVLEKLKVSLAGGWIAGSPSDNDVIESEALHLRSNGTYGTSPLSWPGYASLLTTGSSCNLKILPKADSALNNSSSDQRFSNHFYTIDLNSLSGLNQITVTFTKNAGNSMDHDLILFKPGYFFNDDYTCNGFNASGSCSGFTPNRNSTNSDVFVMNREPATTLNTTYSKTIYLNGISTNQKYLLDIRTWTAGISLGNNTDYSYVINSNLGILCP
;
A
#
# COMPACT_ATOMS: atom_id res chain seq x y z
N MET A 1 -32.15 23.29 47.12
CA MET A 1 -32.14 22.10 48.03
C MET A 1 -31.04 21.19 47.48
N ILE A 2 -30.01 20.70 48.20
CA ILE A 2 -30.01 19.92 49.47
C ILE A 2 -30.72 18.57 49.22
N LYS A 3 -30.13 17.37 49.30
CA LYS A 3 -28.75 16.84 49.63
C LYS A 3 -28.55 15.50 48.84
N ASN A 4 -27.48 14.69 48.85
CA ASN A 4 -26.23 14.48 49.63
C ASN A 4 -24.99 14.59 48.67
N HIS A 5 -23.72 14.11 48.82
CA HIS A 5 -22.95 13.13 49.65
C HIS A 5 -23.10 11.64 49.21
N VAL A 6 -22.11 10.71 49.31
CA VAL A 6 -20.86 10.63 50.11
C VAL A 6 -19.63 10.12 49.30
N ARG A 7 -18.45 10.65 49.66
CA ARG A 7 -17.02 10.16 49.61
C ARG A 7 -16.73 8.75 49.03
N ALA A 8 -15.55 8.49 48.44
CA ALA A 8 -14.22 8.77 49.02
C ALA A 8 -13.07 9.12 48.06
N LEU A 9 -11.94 9.50 48.67
CA LEU A 9 -10.73 10.08 48.09
C LEU A 9 -9.51 9.33 48.62
N SER A 10 -8.54 9.02 47.76
CA SER A 10 -7.20 8.57 48.18
C SER A 10 -6.14 9.12 47.24
N LEU A 11 -5.59 10.30 47.59
CA LEU A 11 -4.34 10.78 47.01
C LEU A 11 -3.20 9.83 47.41
N PHE A 12 -2.37 9.45 46.45
CA PHE A 12 -0.93 9.33 46.67
C PHE A 12 -0.22 10.14 45.60
N GLY A 13 0.33 11.28 46.00
CA GLY A 13 1.11 12.12 45.10
C GLY A 13 2.53 11.60 45.01
N PHE A 14 2.98 11.23 43.82
CA PHE A 14 4.41 11.26 43.50
C PHE A 14 4.71 12.62 42.86
N SER A 15 5.62 13.36 43.47
CA SER A 15 6.09 14.64 42.95
C SER A 15 7.05 14.40 41.79
N SER A 16 6.52 14.20 40.59
CA SER A 16 7.30 14.36 39.37
C SER A 16 7.84 15.79 39.32
N LEU A 17 9.16 15.94 39.42
CA LEU A 17 9.81 17.24 39.25
C LEU A 17 9.48 17.73 37.84
N LEU A 18 9.10 19.00 37.72
CA LEU A 18 9.04 19.71 36.45
C LEU A 18 10.46 19.94 35.95
N LEU A 19 11.09 18.87 35.45
CA LEU A 19 12.19 18.99 34.50
C LEU A 19 11.62 19.62 33.23
N THR A 20 11.81 20.93 33.11
CA THR A 20 11.61 21.67 31.86
C THR A 20 12.70 21.29 30.86
N GLY A 21 12.66 20.05 30.39
CA GLY A 21 13.33 19.67 29.16
C GLY A 21 12.69 20.44 28.02
N CYS A 22 13.50 21.03 27.15
CA CYS A 22 13.04 21.74 25.96
C CYS A 22 12.58 20.72 24.90
N GLY A 23 11.50 20.00 25.18
CA GLY A 23 10.87 19.07 24.24
C GLY A 23 10.43 19.82 22.99
N LEU A 24 11.07 19.49 21.86
CA LEU A 24 10.81 20.13 20.57
C LEU A 24 9.34 19.90 20.17
N SER A 25 8.57 20.98 20.03
CA SER A 25 7.15 20.89 19.69
C SER A 25 6.97 20.60 18.18
N TYR A 26 7.05 19.32 17.79
CA TYR A 26 6.95 18.82 16.41
C TYR A 26 5.53 18.92 15.80
N ARG A 27 4.85 20.05 15.99
CA ARG A 27 3.69 20.44 15.17
C ARG A 27 4.14 20.70 13.73
N SER A 28 3.25 20.54 12.74
CA SER A 28 3.55 21.01 11.38
C SER A 28 3.75 22.53 11.38
N SER A 29 4.96 22.95 11.02
CA SER A 29 5.37 24.34 10.93
C SER A 29 4.85 25.02 9.65
N ALA A 30 3.59 24.77 9.30
CA ALA A 30 2.92 25.35 8.14
C ALA A 30 2.89 26.89 8.22
N ASP A 31 2.59 27.43 9.40
CA ASP A 31 2.62 28.88 9.69
C ASP A 31 4.05 29.48 9.70
N TYR A 32 5.09 28.63 9.73
CA TYR A 32 6.49 29.05 9.86
C TYR A 32 7.22 29.15 8.51
N TYR A 33 6.63 28.62 7.43
CA TYR A 33 7.26 28.53 6.11
C TYR A 33 6.37 29.10 5.00
N SER A 34 6.45 30.42 4.79
CA SER A 34 5.68 31.16 3.77
C SER A 34 5.98 30.78 2.31
N THR A 35 7.08 30.06 2.05
CA THR A 35 7.51 29.62 0.72
C THR A 35 8.32 28.33 0.82
N ALA A 36 8.10 27.39 -0.10
CA ALA A 36 8.94 26.20 -0.20
C ALA A 36 10.35 26.54 -0.74
N LEU A 37 11.38 26.05 -0.07
CA LEU A 37 12.77 26.11 -0.53
C LEU A 37 13.04 25.04 -1.59
N LYS A 38 14.04 25.31 -2.44
CA LYS A 38 14.54 24.35 -3.43
C LYS A 38 15.59 23.44 -2.79
N GLU A 39 15.52 22.16 -3.15
CA GLU A 39 16.54 21.15 -2.86
C GLU A 39 17.91 21.57 -3.44
N GLU A 40 19.02 21.22 -2.77
CA GLU A 40 20.37 21.53 -3.28
C GLU A 40 20.65 20.82 -4.63
N PRO A 41 21.30 21.46 -5.63
CA PRO A 41 21.55 20.80 -6.92
C PRO A 41 22.39 19.51 -6.81
N ARG A 42 22.13 18.56 -7.72
CA ARG A 42 22.85 17.27 -7.82
C ARG A 42 24.36 17.50 -7.95
N CYS A 43 25.16 16.68 -7.26
CA CYS A 43 26.62 16.77 -7.33
C CYS A 43 27.16 16.07 -8.59
N GLU A 44 27.35 16.84 -9.65
CA GLU A 44 27.87 16.36 -10.95
C GLU A 44 29.33 16.76 -11.24
N VAL A 45 29.93 17.59 -10.39
CA VAL A 45 31.30 18.12 -10.54
C VAL A 45 32.34 17.02 -10.35
N SER A 46 32.95 16.58 -11.47
CA SER A 46 34.07 15.64 -11.47
C SER A 46 35.34 16.34 -11.95
N THR A 47 36.21 16.71 -11.00
CA THR A 47 37.47 17.43 -11.26
C THR A 47 38.66 16.47 -11.18
N VAL A 48 39.53 16.47 -12.20
CA VAL A 48 40.74 15.64 -12.22
C VAL A 48 41.90 16.38 -11.56
N TYR A 49 42.37 15.87 -10.42
CA TYR A 49 43.48 16.46 -9.66
C TYR A 49 44.80 15.72 -9.88
N ALA A 50 45.73 16.33 -10.62
CA ALA A 50 47.12 15.89 -10.70
C ALA A 50 47.76 15.98 -9.30
N GLY A 51 48.22 14.84 -8.75
CA GLY A 51 48.71 14.78 -7.37
C GLY A 51 47.63 14.93 -6.27
N GLY A 52 46.34 14.78 -6.62
CA GLY A 52 45.23 14.88 -5.66
C GLY A 52 45.23 13.78 -4.59
N VAL A 53 44.80 14.15 -3.39
CA VAL A 53 44.63 13.26 -2.23
C VAL A 53 43.42 12.35 -2.43
N SER A 54 43.60 11.05 -2.15
CA SER A 54 42.52 10.07 -2.18
C SER A 54 41.69 10.12 -0.89
N LEU A 55 40.36 10.12 -1.01
CA LEU A 55 39.45 9.83 0.09
C LEU A 55 39.05 8.35 -0.01
N VAL A 56 39.21 7.59 1.08
CA VAL A 56 39.01 6.14 1.10
C VAL A 56 38.29 5.69 2.37
N GLY A 57 37.48 4.64 2.29
CA GLY A 57 36.65 4.16 3.40
C GLY A 57 35.18 4.01 2.98
N THR A 58 34.28 3.85 3.95
CA THR A 58 32.89 3.47 3.72
C THR A 58 31.87 4.39 4.40
N ALA A 59 30.63 4.34 3.91
CA ALA A 59 29.46 4.85 4.59
C ALA A 59 28.44 3.72 4.78
N THR A 60 27.99 3.51 6.02
CA THR A 60 27.01 2.49 6.40
C THR A 60 25.87 3.08 7.21
N PHE A 61 24.79 2.34 7.39
CA PHE A 61 23.66 2.72 8.24
C PHE A 61 23.25 1.58 9.17
N GLU A 62 23.01 1.94 10.43
CA GLU A 62 22.32 1.07 11.37
C GLU A 62 20.81 1.10 11.09
N LYS A 63 20.14 -0.02 11.38
CA LYS A 63 18.72 -0.23 11.13
C LYS A 63 18.18 -1.18 12.18
N ARG A 64 16.97 -0.95 12.71
CA ARG A 64 16.28 -1.91 13.58
C ARG A 64 15.96 -3.22 12.84
N THR A 65 16.17 -4.35 13.49
CA THR A 65 15.76 -5.68 12.99
C THR A 65 14.38 -6.05 13.52
N LEU A 66 13.68 -6.96 12.84
CA LEU A 66 12.42 -7.52 13.32
C LEU A 66 12.66 -8.74 14.19
N ASP A 67 12.21 -8.70 15.45
CA ASP A 67 12.15 -9.90 16.30
C ASP A 67 10.86 -10.69 16.04
N VAL A 68 10.98 -12.00 16.22
CA VAL A 68 9.97 -13.00 15.85
C VAL A 68 9.42 -13.60 17.13
N VAL A 69 8.24 -13.15 17.55
CA VAL A 69 7.55 -13.63 18.75
C VAL A 69 6.75 -14.88 18.38
N THR A 70 7.13 -16.03 18.95
CA THR A 70 6.54 -17.33 18.61
C THR A 70 5.71 -17.92 19.75
N GLU A 71 4.85 -18.87 19.41
CA GLU A 71 4.06 -19.64 20.37
C GLU A 71 4.10 -21.13 19.98
N THR A 72 4.44 -22.01 20.92
CA THR A 72 4.47 -23.45 20.70
C THR A 72 3.21 -24.09 21.27
N ALA A 73 2.44 -24.77 20.43
CA ALA A 73 1.20 -25.45 20.84
C ALA A 73 1.46 -26.48 21.96
N THR A 74 0.67 -26.46 23.03
CA THR A 74 0.85 -27.32 24.21
C THR A 74 0.43 -28.78 24.01
N SER A 75 0.04 -29.16 22.79
CA SER A 75 -0.38 -30.50 22.40
C SER A 75 0.16 -30.85 21.02
N ALA A 76 0.30 -32.14 20.72
CA ALA A 76 0.70 -32.63 19.41
C ALA A 76 -0.13 -31.98 18.28
N PRO A 77 0.49 -31.48 17.19
CA PRO A 77 1.87 -31.73 16.76
C PRO A 77 2.97 -30.86 17.41
N PHE A 78 2.67 -30.05 18.43
CA PHE A 78 3.62 -29.11 19.06
C PHE A 78 4.27 -28.13 18.07
N ALA A 79 3.47 -27.66 17.09
CA ALA A 79 3.92 -26.65 16.14
C ALA A 79 4.24 -25.34 16.84
N THR A 80 5.35 -24.70 16.43
CA THR A 80 5.74 -23.36 16.80
C THR A 80 5.26 -22.42 15.69
N THR A 81 4.29 -21.57 16.01
CA THR A 81 3.65 -20.63 15.11
C THR A 81 4.16 -19.22 15.33
N LEU A 82 4.04 -18.35 14.33
CA LEU A 82 4.25 -16.92 14.48
C LEU A 82 3.08 -16.32 15.26
N LYS A 83 3.38 -15.57 16.33
CA LYS A 83 2.39 -14.86 17.15
C LYS A 83 2.43 -13.35 16.93
N ASN A 84 3.62 -12.78 16.81
CA ASN A 84 3.83 -11.38 16.44
C ASN A 84 5.22 -11.17 15.82
N MET A 85 5.41 -10.05 15.13
CA MET A 85 6.73 -9.51 14.76
C MET A 85 6.86 -8.11 15.34
N THR A 86 8.06 -7.70 15.75
CA THR A 86 8.25 -6.39 16.41
C THR A 86 9.54 -5.75 15.97
N LEU A 87 9.53 -4.44 15.66
CA LEU A 87 10.77 -3.68 15.55
C LEU A 87 11.55 -3.76 16.87
N SER A 88 12.82 -4.12 16.80
CA SER A 88 13.67 -4.41 17.95
C SER A 88 14.97 -3.59 17.89
N ASP A 89 16.02 -4.05 18.56
CA ASP A 89 17.37 -3.47 18.52
C ASP A 89 17.93 -3.34 17.08
N PRO A 90 18.98 -2.51 16.87
CA PRO A 90 19.68 -2.45 15.60
C PRO A 90 20.33 -3.78 15.19
N LEU A 91 20.43 -4.02 13.87
CA LEU A 91 21.17 -5.13 13.28
C LEU A 91 22.60 -5.23 13.84
N PRO A 92 23.14 -6.45 14.10
CA PRO A 92 24.50 -6.64 14.59
C PRO A 92 25.61 -6.06 13.70
N THR A 93 25.31 -5.84 12.41
CA THR A 93 26.19 -5.24 11.42
C THR A 93 25.44 -4.16 10.66
N ALA A 94 25.99 -2.95 10.59
CA ALA A 94 25.43 -1.85 9.80
C ALA A 94 25.47 -2.18 8.29
N LEU A 95 24.37 -1.86 7.59
CA LEU A 95 24.20 -2.11 6.15
C LEU A 95 24.94 -1.04 5.31
N PRO A 96 25.39 -1.35 4.09
CA PRO A 96 26.05 -0.36 3.24
C PRO A 96 25.07 0.72 2.77
N ILE A 97 25.48 2.00 2.82
CA ILE A 97 24.73 3.07 2.15
C ILE A 97 25.01 2.95 0.66
N LYS A 98 24.11 2.32 -0.10
CA LYS A 98 24.28 2.01 -1.53
C LYS A 98 24.07 3.26 -2.40
N ASN A 99 24.94 3.49 -3.40
CA ASN A 99 24.75 4.44 -4.50
C ASN A 99 24.38 5.90 -4.14
N ALA A 100 24.69 6.33 -2.91
CA ALA A 100 24.30 7.63 -2.38
C ALA A 100 25.27 8.75 -2.79
N GLU A 101 24.75 9.94 -3.02
CA GLU A 101 25.51 11.10 -3.49
C GLU A 101 26.53 11.60 -2.45
N ILE A 102 27.75 11.86 -2.90
CA ILE A 102 28.82 12.45 -2.08
C ILE A 102 29.15 13.85 -2.60
N THR A 103 29.22 14.81 -1.67
CA THR A 103 29.66 16.18 -1.91
C THR A 103 30.89 16.48 -1.04
N VAL A 104 31.91 17.13 -1.58
CA VAL A 104 33.07 17.62 -0.80
C VAL A 104 33.17 19.13 -0.92
N TYR A 105 33.29 19.80 0.23
CA TYR A 105 33.44 21.25 0.35
C TYR A 105 34.80 21.61 0.97
N ASN A 106 35.34 22.77 0.62
CA ASN A 106 36.50 23.37 1.27
C ASN A 106 36.10 24.30 2.45
N SER A 107 37.09 24.97 3.06
CA SER A 107 36.90 25.95 4.13
C SER A 107 36.03 27.15 3.77
N ASN A 108 35.95 27.51 2.48
CA ASN A 108 35.13 28.61 1.98
C ASN A 108 33.67 28.18 1.73
N ASN A 109 33.33 26.92 2.04
CA ASN A 109 32.07 26.26 1.70
C ASN A 109 31.83 26.09 0.18
N GLU A 110 32.90 26.17 -0.63
CA GLU A 110 32.86 25.91 -2.08
C GLU A 110 32.88 24.41 -2.35
N ARG A 111 32.00 23.93 -3.24
CA ARG A 111 31.90 22.52 -3.64
C ARG A 111 33.06 22.16 -4.58
N VAL A 112 34.08 21.48 -4.06
CA VAL A 112 35.32 21.16 -4.80
C VAL A 112 35.28 19.84 -5.56
N GLN A 113 34.49 18.86 -5.09
CA GLN A 113 34.41 17.55 -5.75
C GLN A 113 33.08 16.85 -5.46
N CYS A 114 32.63 16.03 -6.40
CA CYS A 114 31.51 15.10 -6.24
C CYS A 114 31.96 13.64 -6.30
N GLY A 115 31.14 12.77 -5.72
CA GLY A 115 31.30 11.33 -5.77
C GLY A 115 29.98 10.63 -5.53
N LYS A 116 30.05 9.32 -5.33
CA LYS A 116 28.96 8.53 -4.76
C LYS A 116 29.54 7.36 -3.95
N THR A 117 28.73 6.70 -3.13
CA THR A 117 29.08 5.36 -2.68
C THR A 117 28.83 4.34 -3.81
N ASP A 118 29.50 3.19 -3.76
CA ASP A 118 29.12 2.02 -4.57
C ASP A 118 28.11 1.12 -3.82
N SER A 119 27.82 -0.06 -4.37
CA SER A 119 26.92 -1.05 -3.76
C SER A 119 27.46 -1.67 -2.47
N SER A 120 28.75 -1.48 -2.14
CA SER A 120 29.36 -1.88 -0.86
C SER A 120 29.41 -0.74 0.16
N GLY A 121 28.89 0.44 -0.18
CA GLY A 121 29.03 1.65 0.65
C GLY A 121 30.43 2.29 0.57
N THR A 122 31.33 1.80 -0.28
CA THR A 122 32.69 2.35 -0.41
C THR A 122 32.63 3.71 -1.11
N ILE A 123 33.43 4.67 -0.64
CA ILE A 123 33.50 6.04 -1.18
C ILE A 123 34.22 6.04 -2.55
N LYS A 124 33.54 6.55 -3.58
CA LYS A 124 34.00 6.58 -4.99
C LYS A 124 33.83 7.96 -5.63
N ALA A 125 34.50 8.15 -6.77
CA ALA A 125 34.18 9.22 -7.71
C ALA A 125 32.77 9.04 -8.31
N THR A 126 32.32 9.99 -9.13
CA THR A 126 30.97 10.00 -9.71
C THR A 126 30.64 8.79 -10.59
N ASP A 127 31.66 8.11 -11.13
CA ASP A 127 31.51 6.86 -11.87
C ASP A 127 31.04 5.69 -10.99
N GLY A 128 31.43 5.66 -9.71
CA GLY A 128 31.19 4.54 -8.77
C GLY A 128 32.27 3.47 -8.79
N ILE A 129 33.39 3.71 -9.47
CA ILE A 129 34.46 2.73 -9.69
C ILE A 129 35.79 3.32 -9.23
N SER A 130 36.11 4.52 -9.72
CA SER A 130 37.35 5.23 -9.43
C SER A 130 37.41 5.75 -7.99
N ILE A 131 38.63 5.86 -7.47
CA ILE A 131 38.88 6.42 -6.14
C ILE A 131 38.55 7.91 -6.14
N LEU A 132 37.76 8.37 -5.16
CA LEU A 132 37.45 9.79 -4.98
C LEU A 132 38.74 10.57 -4.67
N LYS A 133 39.06 11.60 -5.47
CA LYS A 133 40.25 12.45 -5.25
C LYS A 133 39.89 13.91 -5.11
N ILE A 134 40.61 14.63 -4.26
CA ILE A 134 40.42 16.06 -3.97
C ILE A 134 41.76 16.80 -4.12
N PRO A 135 41.80 18.16 -4.19
CA PRO A 135 43.07 18.86 -4.34
C PRO A 135 43.92 18.71 -3.08
N ASN A 136 45.22 18.44 -3.23
CA ASN A 136 46.18 18.35 -2.14
C ASN A 136 46.62 19.76 -1.66
N THR A 137 45.66 20.63 -1.35
CA THR A 137 45.89 21.98 -0.86
C THR A 137 45.79 21.98 0.67
N PRO A 138 46.69 22.64 1.42
CA PRO A 138 46.55 22.75 2.87
C PRO A 138 45.25 23.48 3.25
N GLY A 139 44.51 22.96 4.21
CA GLY A 139 43.23 23.53 4.65
C GLY A 139 42.24 22.49 5.17
N SER A 140 41.08 22.96 5.64
CA SER A 140 40.00 22.11 6.15
C SER A 140 38.97 21.79 5.07
N TYR A 141 38.47 20.56 5.09
CA TYR A 141 37.54 20.00 4.13
C TYR A 141 36.38 19.29 4.84
N ARG A 142 35.21 19.30 4.20
CA ARG A 142 33.98 18.71 4.72
C ARG A 142 33.32 17.84 3.65
N LEU A 143 33.32 16.53 3.85
CA LEU A 143 32.61 15.56 3.02
C LEU A 143 31.20 15.33 3.61
N ARG A 144 30.17 15.32 2.75
CA ARG A 144 28.80 14.88 3.07
C ARG A 144 28.43 13.68 2.21
N VAL A 145 27.93 12.61 2.83
CA VAL A 145 27.16 11.53 2.17
C VAL A 145 25.69 11.84 2.37
N ILE A 146 24.91 11.96 1.30
CA ILE A 146 23.57 12.54 1.31
C ILE A 146 22.51 11.47 1.00
N SER A 147 21.32 11.56 1.59
CA SER A 147 20.16 10.66 1.38
C SER A 147 19.48 10.79 0.00
N ARG A 148 20.29 10.83 -1.06
CA ARG A 148 19.89 10.98 -2.46
C ARG A 148 20.70 10.01 -3.32
N SER A 149 20.02 9.29 -4.20
CA SER A 149 20.62 8.34 -5.13
C SER A 149 20.19 8.66 -6.56
N TYR A 150 21.13 8.59 -7.50
CA TYR A 150 20.86 8.60 -8.94
C TYR A 150 21.72 7.50 -9.58
N LEU A 151 21.07 6.55 -10.24
CA LEU A 151 21.71 5.37 -10.83
C LEU A 151 21.11 5.05 -12.20
N GLU A 152 21.98 4.88 -13.20
CA GLU A 152 21.61 4.60 -14.60
C GLU A 152 21.76 3.11 -14.93
N TYR A 153 20.79 2.57 -15.66
CA TYR A 153 20.64 1.15 -16.00
C TYR A 153 20.86 0.98 -17.50
N GLY A 154 22.12 1.02 -17.91
CA GLY A 154 22.57 0.84 -19.30
C GLY A 154 22.42 2.07 -20.21
N THR A 155 21.39 2.91 -20.01
CA THR A 155 21.21 4.18 -20.73
C THR A 155 20.90 5.34 -19.80
N PRO A 156 21.26 6.60 -20.16
CA PRO A 156 20.85 7.79 -19.39
C PRO A 156 19.35 8.09 -19.40
N SER A 157 18.56 7.40 -20.24
CA SER A 157 17.09 7.48 -20.23
C SER A 157 16.46 6.54 -19.21
N ASN A 158 17.19 5.50 -18.79
CA ASN A 158 16.72 4.43 -17.91
C ASN A 158 17.42 4.55 -16.55
N PHE A 159 16.86 5.31 -15.62
CA PHE A 159 17.45 5.56 -14.31
C PHE A 159 16.48 5.34 -13.15
N ILE A 160 17.05 5.25 -11.94
CA ILE A 160 16.38 5.46 -10.65
C ILE A 160 16.90 6.76 -10.05
N TYR A 161 15.98 7.62 -9.57
CA TYR A 161 16.33 8.87 -8.87
C TYR A 161 15.46 9.03 -7.62
N ILE A 162 16.04 8.79 -6.44
CA ILE A 162 15.36 8.87 -5.13
C ILE A 162 15.97 10.00 -4.31
N SER A 163 15.16 10.71 -3.51
CA SER A 163 15.64 11.74 -2.58
C SER A 163 14.79 11.76 -1.31
N VAL A 164 15.37 11.27 -0.21
CA VAL A 164 14.75 11.26 1.12
C VAL A 164 15.08 12.57 1.84
N LYS A 165 14.05 13.33 2.22
CA LYS A 165 14.10 14.72 2.68
C LYS A 165 13.50 14.85 4.07
N GLN A 166 13.96 15.82 4.83
CA GLN A 166 13.43 16.10 6.18
C GLN A 166 12.01 16.66 6.15
N ASP A 167 11.73 17.59 5.23
CA ASP A 167 10.50 18.40 5.27
C ASP A 167 10.08 18.90 3.89
N LYS A 168 8.77 18.88 3.58
CA LYS A 168 8.23 19.26 2.26
C LYS A 168 8.37 20.75 1.93
N TYR A 169 8.44 21.60 2.95
CA TYR A 169 8.64 23.04 2.78
C TYR A 169 10.13 23.39 2.66
N ARG A 170 11.03 22.64 3.30
CA ARG A 170 12.48 22.93 3.27
C ARG A 170 13.24 22.22 2.15
N ASN A 171 12.77 21.04 1.70
CA ASN A 171 13.49 20.17 0.75
C ASN A 171 14.95 19.84 1.16
N GLU A 172 15.28 19.95 2.44
CA GLU A 172 16.60 19.64 3.00
C GLU A 172 16.80 18.12 3.07
N LEU A 173 17.96 17.65 2.61
CA LEU A 173 18.32 16.22 2.57
C LEU A 173 19.11 15.83 3.83
N HIS A 174 18.85 14.63 4.35
CA HIS A 174 19.64 14.04 5.42
C HIS A 174 21.08 13.79 4.94
N ALA A 175 22.08 13.95 5.81
CA ALA A 175 23.47 13.75 5.41
C ALA A 175 24.42 13.44 6.57
N LEU A 176 25.23 12.40 6.41
CA LEU A 176 26.39 12.14 7.27
C LEU A 176 27.53 13.06 6.89
N THR A 177 28.23 13.65 7.86
CA THR A 177 29.30 14.63 7.61
C THR A 177 30.62 14.19 8.25
N ALA A 178 31.68 14.12 7.43
CA ALA A 178 33.06 14.01 7.91
C ALA A 178 33.80 15.33 7.69
N THR A 179 34.48 15.83 8.72
CA THR A 179 35.35 17.02 8.63
C THR A 179 36.79 16.60 8.91
N PHE A 180 37.71 17.02 8.04
CA PHE A 180 39.14 16.68 8.13
C PHE A 180 39.98 17.86 7.64
N SER A 181 41.31 17.76 7.71
CA SER A 181 42.22 18.79 7.19
C SER A 181 43.43 18.16 6.50
N LEU A 182 43.92 18.83 5.46
CA LEU A 182 45.12 18.45 4.72
C LEU A 182 46.30 19.34 5.10
N SER A 183 47.49 18.74 5.08
CA SER A 183 48.79 19.41 5.28
C SER A 183 49.47 19.83 3.97
N GLY A 184 48.97 19.39 2.82
CA GLY A 184 49.66 19.47 1.53
C GLY A 184 50.66 18.33 1.26
N SER A 185 50.87 17.41 2.20
CA SER A 185 51.60 16.15 1.96
C SER A 185 50.60 15.04 1.60
N GLY A 186 50.61 14.57 0.35
CA GLY A 186 49.52 13.81 -0.27
C GLY A 186 49.30 12.36 0.20
N SER A 187 49.02 12.14 1.48
CA SER A 187 48.53 10.86 2.02
C SER A 187 47.04 10.66 1.76
N ASN A 188 46.60 9.40 1.65
CA ASN A 188 45.17 9.07 1.63
C ASN A 188 44.49 9.49 2.95
N VAL A 189 43.25 9.97 2.90
CA VAL A 189 42.44 10.29 4.09
C VAL A 189 41.41 9.17 4.31
N PRO A 190 41.42 8.49 5.47
CA PRO A 190 40.37 7.55 5.84
C PRO A 190 39.09 8.30 6.25
N ILE A 191 37.97 7.94 5.64
CA ILE A 191 36.63 8.47 5.93
C ILE A 191 35.71 7.27 6.14
N ASN A 192 35.29 7.04 7.38
CA ASN A 192 34.29 6.03 7.73
C ASN A 192 33.12 6.73 8.43
N LEU A 193 31.90 6.50 7.95
CA LEU A 193 30.68 7.15 8.42
C LEU A 193 29.60 6.11 8.70
N VAL A 194 28.88 6.26 9.81
CA VAL A 194 27.78 5.36 10.21
C VAL A 194 26.55 6.20 10.56
N ALA A 195 25.45 6.00 9.85
CA ALA A 195 24.15 6.56 10.20
C ALA A 195 23.55 5.78 11.37
N LYS A 196 22.97 6.47 12.35
CA LYS A 196 22.56 5.87 13.63
C LYS A 196 21.08 5.51 13.69
N ALA A 197 20.77 4.38 14.33
CA ALA A 197 19.40 3.87 14.48
C ALA A 197 18.74 4.18 15.84
N ARG A 198 19.52 4.60 16.84
CA ARG A 198 19.00 5.04 18.15
C ARG A 198 19.06 6.55 18.29
N GLN A 199 18.01 7.14 18.87
CA GLN A 199 17.95 8.56 19.21
C GLN A 199 18.99 8.96 20.27
N THR A 200 19.48 8.00 21.07
CA THR A 200 20.61 8.19 22.00
C THR A 200 21.96 8.35 21.31
N ASP A 201 22.08 7.85 20.09
CA ASP A 201 23.34 7.82 19.33
C ASP A 201 23.37 8.93 18.28
N SER A 202 22.20 9.36 17.78
CA SER A 202 21.98 10.61 17.04
C SER A 202 20.52 11.04 17.15
N GLU A 203 20.27 12.31 17.51
CA GLU A 203 18.91 12.89 17.57
C GLU A 203 18.19 12.85 16.21
N GLY A 204 18.93 12.89 15.10
CA GLY A 204 18.39 12.84 13.74
C GLY A 204 17.97 11.45 13.27
N VAL A 205 18.42 10.39 13.95
CA VAL A 205 18.19 8.97 13.61
C VAL A 205 18.42 8.72 12.11
N GLU A 206 19.56 9.17 11.57
CA GLU A 206 19.82 9.16 10.12
C GLU A 206 19.77 7.75 9.51
N GLY A 207 19.91 6.70 10.32
CA GLY A 207 19.71 5.31 9.90
C GLY A 207 18.33 5.08 9.28
N GLY A 208 17.29 5.77 9.76
CA GLY A 208 15.95 5.72 9.16
C GLY A 208 15.93 6.29 7.74
N ALA A 209 16.53 7.47 7.52
CA ALA A 209 16.61 8.10 6.20
C ALA A 209 17.39 7.25 5.18
N PHE A 210 18.44 6.55 5.62
CA PHE A 210 19.21 5.64 4.77
C PHE A 210 18.57 4.26 4.62
N ASN A 211 17.78 3.77 5.59
CA ASN A 211 16.94 2.59 5.38
C ASN A 211 15.85 2.85 4.33
N ILE A 212 15.12 3.97 4.44
CA ILE A 212 14.15 4.39 3.42
C ILE A 212 14.79 4.42 2.02
N LEU A 213 16.02 4.95 1.90
CA LEU A 213 16.75 4.95 0.64
C LEU A 213 17.09 3.52 0.16
N ASN A 214 17.62 2.65 1.03
CA ASN A 214 18.00 1.27 0.70
C ASN A 214 16.80 0.40 0.30
N SER A 215 15.67 0.51 0.99
CA SER A 215 14.50 -0.34 0.73
C SER A 215 13.78 0.08 -0.56
N LEU A 216 13.69 1.39 -0.85
CA LEU A 216 13.23 1.89 -2.15
C LEU A 216 14.18 1.55 -3.31
N GLN A 217 15.49 1.67 -3.10
CA GLN A 217 16.49 1.18 -4.07
C GLN A 217 16.32 -0.31 -4.33
N THR A 218 16.13 -1.13 -3.28
CA THR A 218 16.00 -2.59 -3.39
C THR A 218 14.75 -3.01 -4.18
N GLY A 219 13.60 -2.37 -3.95
CA GLY A 219 12.37 -2.61 -4.71
C GLY A 219 12.47 -2.20 -6.18
N PHE A 220 13.11 -1.06 -6.48
CA PHE A 220 13.32 -0.65 -7.87
C PHE A 220 14.41 -1.48 -8.57
N ASP A 221 15.50 -1.84 -7.89
CA ASP A 221 16.53 -2.80 -8.39
C ASP A 221 15.90 -4.16 -8.72
N TYR A 222 14.98 -4.63 -7.87
CA TYR A 222 14.22 -5.85 -8.10
C TYR A 222 13.45 -5.79 -9.42
N ILE A 223 12.72 -4.70 -9.70
CA ILE A 223 12.03 -4.51 -10.99
C ILE A 223 13.04 -4.49 -12.15
N LYS A 224 14.08 -3.66 -12.07
CA LYS A 224 15.10 -3.53 -13.14
C LYS A 224 15.78 -4.88 -13.48
N THR A 225 15.91 -5.76 -12.50
CA THR A 225 16.50 -7.10 -12.64
C THR A 225 15.48 -8.12 -13.16
N ASN A 226 14.23 -8.10 -12.68
CA ASN A 226 13.23 -9.12 -12.98
C ASN A 226 12.30 -8.79 -14.16
N THR A 227 12.45 -7.63 -14.81
CA THR A 227 11.78 -7.30 -16.09
C THR A 227 12.77 -7.18 -17.27
N PRO A 228 13.69 -8.14 -17.51
CA PRO A 228 14.74 -7.99 -18.51
C PRO A 228 14.16 -7.84 -19.93
N GLY A 229 14.65 -6.84 -20.67
CA GLY A 229 14.22 -6.55 -22.04
C GLY A 229 12.94 -5.72 -22.17
N LEU A 230 12.24 -5.40 -21.07
CA LEU A 230 11.12 -4.45 -21.08
C LEU A 230 11.58 -3.02 -20.78
N SER A 231 10.90 -2.02 -21.32
CA SER A 231 11.16 -0.62 -20.95
C SER A 231 10.54 -0.31 -19.59
N THR A 232 11.39 0.05 -18.64
CA THR A 232 11.00 0.55 -17.31
C THR A 232 11.32 2.04 -17.15
N GLU A 233 11.37 2.78 -18.28
CA GLU A 233 11.55 4.25 -18.31
C GLU A 233 10.35 5.01 -17.68
N CYS A 234 9.24 4.32 -17.41
CA CYS A 234 8.18 4.82 -16.55
C CYS A 234 8.69 5.16 -15.14
N LEU A 235 9.64 4.38 -14.60
CA LEU A 235 10.32 4.62 -13.31
C LEU A 235 11.42 5.69 -13.41
N SER A 236 11.76 6.19 -14.60
CA SER A 236 12.76 7.24 -14.81
C SER A 236 12.16 8.62 -14.51
N LYS A 237 11.88 8.77 -13.23
CA LYS A 237 11.27 9.91 -12.54
C LYS A 237 12.04 10.16 -11.25
N LYS A 238 11.90 11.36 -10.71
CA LYS A 238 12.40 11.65 -9.38
C LYS A 238 11.33 11.32 -8.35
N LEU A 239 11.61 10.36 -7.48
CA LEU A 239 10.83 10.10 -6.28
C LEU A 239 11.34 11.00 -5.14
N ASN A 240 10.50 11.93 -4.71
CA ASN A 240 10.69 12.64 -3.44
C ASN A 240 10.05 11.83 -2.31
N VAL A 241 10.75 11.72 -1.19
CA VAL A 241 10.24 11.06 0.02
C VAL A 241 10.45 12.00 1.20
N PHE A 242 9.44 12.18 2.06
CA PHE A 242 9.55 13.05 3.22
C PHE A 242 9.47 12.25 4.52
N TRP A 243 10.50 12.40 5.35
CA TRP A 243 10.64 11.75 6.63
C TRP A 243 11.55 12.55 7.58
N LYS A 244 11.15 12.67 8.84
CA LYS A 244 11.98 13.16 9.95
C LYS A 244 11.56 12.46 11.24
N ALA A 245 12.51 12.17 12.12
CA ALA A 245 12.28 11.51 13.41
C ALA A 245 11.20 12.23 14.26
N GLY A 246 10.33 11.45 14.93
CA GLY A 246 9.30 11.94 15.84
C GLY A 246 8.09 12.62 15.19
N PHE A 247 7.93 12.58 13.86
CA PHE A 247 6.93 13.38 13.14
C PHE A 247 5.90 12.55 12.37
N ASN A 248 4.62 12.83 12.63
CA ASN A 248 3.48 12.30 11.90
C ASN A 248 3.27 13.12 10.60
N PRO A 249 3.39 12.52 9.41
CA PRO A 249 3.25 13.22 8.13
C PRO A 249 1.82 13.66 7.81
N MET A 250 0.80 13.07 8.45
CA MET A 250 -0.61 13.42 8.25
C MET A 250 -0.89 14.91 8.56
N GLN A 251 -0.04 15.53 9.38
CA GLN A 251 -0.04 16.98 9.65
C GLN A 251 0.27 17.85 8.41
N TYR A 252 0.75 17.26 7.31
CA TYR A 252 0.91 17.94 6.02
C TYR A 252 -0.36 17.95 5.16
N GLN A 253 -1.32 17.07 5.44
CA GLN A 253 -2.64 16.99 4.79
C GLN A 253 -3.69 17.72 5.62
N PHE A 254 -3.63 17.61 6.95
CA PHE A 254 -4.55 18.26 7.89
C PHE A 254 -3.82 19.21 8.87
N PRO A 255 -3.16 20.29 8.40
CA PRO A 255 -2.35 21.17 9.25
C PRO A 255 -3.12 21.93 10.33
N GLY A 256 -4.45 22.02 10.23
CA GLY A 256 -5.32 22.61 11.25
C GLY A 256 -5.84 21.63 12.32
N SER A 257 -5.54 20.33 12.21
CA SER A 257 -5.95 19.32 13.21
C SER A 257 -4.94 19.24 14.36
N ASP A 258 -5.39 18.82 15.55
CA ASP A 258 -4.48 18.62 16.68
C ASP A 258 -3.53 17.43 16.41
N PRO A 259 -2.19 17.64 16.36
CA PRO A 259 -1.24 16.56 16.14
C PRO A 259 -1.23 15.49 17.24
N GLN A 260 -1.85 15.72 18.40
CA GLN A 260 -2.00 14.68 19.43
C GLN A 260 -3.11 13.66 19.12
N THR A 261 -4.16 14.06 18.38
CA THR A 261 -5.29 13.18 18.04
C THR A 261 -5.34 12.75 16.58
N LEU A 262 -4.47 13.32 15.74
CA LEU A 262 -4.38 12.99 14.31
C LEU A 262 -3.79 11.60 14.10
N GLY A 263 -4.46 10.77 13.29
CA GLY A 263 -3.98 9.42 12.93
C GLY A 263 -2.58 9.46 12.31
N ASN A 264 -1.75 8.46 12.61
CA ASN A 264 -0.35 8.42 12.22
C ASN A 264 -0.06 7.24 11.28
N THR A 265 0.20 7.56 10.02
CA THR A 265 0.36 6.59 8.92
C THR A 265 1.26 7.18 7.85
N SER A 266 1.96 6.33 7.10
CA SER A 266 2.59 6.71 5.85
C SER A 266 1.54 6.91 4.75
N PHE A 267 1.89 7.60 3.66
CA PHE A 267 1.06 7.62 2.44
C PHE A 267 1.81 8.10 1.21
N TYR A 268 1.41 7.59 0.04
CA TYR A 268 1.69 8.16 -1.27
C TYR A 268 0.66 9.23 -1.64
N SER A 269 1.12 10.40 -2.07
CA SER A 269 0.24 11.40 -2.68
C SER A 269 0.26 11.28 -4.20
N SER A 270 -0.84 10.81 -4.79
CA SER A 270 -1.04 10.84 -6.24
C SER A 270 -1.32 12.26 -6.79
N GLU A 271 -1.48 13.27 -5.93
CA GLU A 271 -1.52 14.69 -6.33
C GLU A 271 -0.10 15.22 -6.56
N THR A 272 0.79 15.12 -5.56
CA THR A 272 2.15 15.67 -5.67
C THR A 272 3.16 14.70 -6.29
N LYS A 273 2.83 13.40 -6.35
CA LYS A 273 3.66 12.26 -6.78
C LYS A 273 4.82 11.96 -5.83
N GLU A 274 4.57 12.05 -4.53
CA GLU A 274 5.58 12.00 -3.46
C GLU A 274 5.13 11.05 -2.34
N ILE A 275 6.10 10.41 -1.67
CA ILE A 275 5.85 9.52 -0.52
C ILE A 275 6.11 10.27 0.79
N PHE A 276 5.29 10.03 1.80
CA PHE A 276 5.43 10.54 3.15
C PHE A 276 5.51 9.37 4.13
N ILE A 277 6.60 9.24 4.89
CA ILE A 277 6.85 8.12 5.80
C ILE A 277 6.66 8.55 7.26
N SER A 278 6.04 7.71 8.09
CA SER A 278 5.92 7.98 9.53
C SER A 278 7.26 8.03 10.26
N GLY A 279 7.51 9.15 10.94
CA GLY A 279 8.63 9.31 11.87
C GLY A 279 8.29 9.05 13.32
N GLY A 280 7.02 8.89 13.66
CA GLY A 280 6.51 8.87 15.04
C GLY A 280 5.51 9.99 15.29
N GLN A 281 5.31 10.42 16.54
CA GLN A 281 4.33 11.45 16.88
C GLN A 281 4.79 12.37 18.01
N LEU A 282 4.76 13.69 17.76
CA LEU A 282 5.12 14.75 18.73
C LEU A 282 6.51 14.59 19.38
N GLY A 283 7.46 13.96 18.68
CA GLY A 283 8.81 13.67 19.17
C GLY A 283 8.98 12.28 19.77
N ASP A 284 7.88 11.58 20.09
CA ASP A 284 7.95 10.15 20.39
C ASP A 284 8.16 9.33 19.11
N MET A 285 8.86 8.22 19.26
CA MET A 285 9.10 7.19 18.25
C MET A 285 8.84 5.77 18.81
N SER A 286 8.54 5.65 20.11
CA SER A 286 8.59 4.40 20.87
C SER A 286 7.22 3.77 21.15
N LEU A 287 6.15 4.58 21.18
CA LEU A 287 4.76 4.14 21.34
C LEU A 287 3.95 4.35 20.05
N SER A 288 4.22 5.44 19.32
CA SER A 288 3.59 5.75 18.04
C SER A 288 4.08 4.85 16.89
N ASN A 289 3.26 4.64 15.85
CA ASN A 289 3.69 4.06 14.56
C ASN A 289 4.97 4.76 14.02
N THR A 290 5.95 3.98 13.54
CA THR A 290 7.23 4.44 12.98
C THR A 290 7.70 3.61 11.77
N ASP A 291 7.21 3.96 10.59
CA ASP A 291 7.44 3.19 9.35
C ASP A 291 8.88 3.25 8.77
N HIS A 292 9.78 4.08 9.28
CA HIS A 292 11.13 4.28 8.70
C HIS A 292 12.12 3.11 8.86
N PHE A 293 11.83 2.16 9.74
CA PHE A 293 12.51 0.86 9.79
C PHE A 293 11.62 -0.30 9.32
N ASP A 294 10.40 0.00 8.89
CA ASP A 294 9.44 -0.96 8.32
C ASP A 294 9.60 -1.00 6.79
N ASP A 295 10.36 -1.97 6.30
CA ASP A 295 10.56 -2.11 4.85
C ASP A 295 9.25 -2.43 4.11
N PHE A 296 8.29 -3.08 4.77
CA PHE A 296 7.02 -3.42 4.13
C PHE A 296 6.24 -2.14 3.85
N ALA A 297 6.08 -1.27 4.85
CA ALA A 297 5.48 0.06 4.66
C ALA A 297 6.23 0.87 3.58
N ILE A 298 7.57 0.98 3.67
CA ILE A 298 8.37 1.77 2.72
C ILE A 298 8.22 1.26 1.27
N ILE A 299 8.19 -0.06 1.05
CA ILE A 299 8.08 -0.65 -0.29
C ILE A 299 6.63 -0.65 -0.78
N HIS A 300 5.64 -0.78 0.12
CA HIS A 300 4.21 -0.63 -0.18
C HIS A 300 3.92 0.76 -0.77
N GLU A 301 4.42 1.84 -0.14
CA GLU A 301 4.26 3.21 -0.68
C GLU A 301 4.90 3.38 -2.07
N SER A 302 6.00 2.65 -2.33
CA SER A 302 6.62 2.62 -3.65
C SER A 302 5.74 1.90 -4.69
N GLY A 303 4.94 0.92 -4.25
CA GLY A 303 3.96 0.20 -5.07
C GLY A 303 2.89 1.11 -5.69
N HIS A 304 2.39 2.09 -4.92
CA HIS A 304 1.49 3.13 -5.42
C HIS A 304 2.17 4.06 -6.43
N PHE A 305 3.41 4.51 -6.16
CA PHE A 305 4.21 5.27 -7.12
C PHE A 305 4.46 4.48 -8.42
N ILE A 306 4.67 3.17 -8.32
CA ILE A 306 4.82 2.25 -9.46
C ILE A 306 3.49 2.13 -10.23
N GLU A 307 2.33 2.07 -9.57
CA GLU A 307 1.02 2.08 -10.25
C GLU A 307 0.76 3.39 -10.97
N ASP A 308 1.05 4.53 -10.33
CA ASP A 308 0.82 5.85 -10.91
C ASP A 308 1.68 6.11 -12.15
N TYR A 309 2.95 5.74 -12.11
CA TYR A 309 3.87 5.97 -13.24
C TYR A 309 3.93 4.83 -14.25
N CYS A 310 3.84 3.56 -13.86
CA CYS A 310 4.00 2.41 -14.75
C CYS A 310 2.71 1.61 -15.00
N GLY A 311 1.78 1.59 -14.06
CA GLY A 311 0.44 1.00 -14.22
C GLY A 311 -0.60 2.04 -14.66
N GLN A 312 -1.79 2.01 -14.07
CA GLN A 312 -2.83 3.02 -14.25
C GLN A 312 -3.50 3.35 -12.91
N TRP A 313 -3.12 4.48 -12.30
CA TRP A 313 -3.81 5.01 -11.13
C TRP A 313 -5.29 5.27 -11.45
N THR A 314 -6.18 4.45 -10.90
CA THR A 314 -7.63 4.68 -10.86
C THR A 314 -8.20 4.68 -9.44
N SER A 315 -7.36 4.39 -8.44
CA SER A 315 -7.74 4.37 -7.03
C SER A 315 -8.34 5.72 -6.61
N PRO A 316 -9.50 5.73 -5.94
CA PRO A 316 -10.03 6.94 -5.30
C PRO A 316 -9.21 7.33 -4.05
N GLY A 317 -8.41 6.42 -3.49
CA GLY A 317 -7.77 6.60 -2.19
C GLY A 317 -8.77 6.69 -1.03
N GLY A 318 -8.27 7.12 0.14
CA GLY A 318 -9.07 7.37 1.34
C GLY A 318 -8.78 6.40 2.49
N ASN A 319 -9.31 6.74 3.68
CA ASN A 319 -9.10 5.96 4.90
C ASN A 319 -9.85 4.62 4.83
N HIS A 320 -9.14 3.51 5.06
CA HIS A 320 -9.66 2.14 4.95
C HIS A 320 -8.93 1.19 5.92
N THR A 321 -9.26 -0.11 5.88
CA THR A 321 -8.50 -1.17 6.56
C THR A 321 -8.49 -2.45 5.71
N VAL A 322 -7.45 -3.27 5.85
CA VAL A 322 -7.29 -4.61 5.23
C VAL A 322 -8.34 -5.67 5.64
N THR A 323 -9.39 -5.26 6.35
CA THR A 323 -10.57 -6.10 6.67
C THR A 323 -11.88 -5.48 6.19
N SER A 324 -11.86 -4.24 5.73
CA SER A 324 -13.00 -3.54 5.15
C SER A 324 -13.17 -3.93 3.68
N ARG A 325 -14.41 -4.02 3.21
CA ARG A 325 -14.67 -4.13 1.77
C ARG A 325 -14.75 -2.73 1.19
N ILE A 326 -13.95 -2.49 0.16
CA ILE A 326 -13.68 -1.14 -0.36
C ILE A 326 -13.83 -1.10 -1.88
N ASP A 327 -13.72 0.10 -2.47
CA ASP A 327 -13.81 0.29 -3.92
C ASP A 327 -12.84 -0.67 -4.66
N PRO A 328 -13.28 -1.39 -5.71
CA PRO A 328 -12.41 -2.35 -6.39
C PRO A 328 -11.11 -1.78 -6.99
N ARG A 329 -11.04 -0.46 -7.25
CA ARG A 329 -9.82 0.22 -7.68
C ARG A 329 -8.89 0.53 -6.50
N LEU A 330 -9.46 0.80 -5.32
CA LEU A 330 -8.69 0.94 -4.08
C LEU A 330 -8.15 -0.42 -3.65
N ALA A 331 -9.02 -1.43 -3.52
CA ALA A 331 -8.63 -2.80 -3.19
C ALA A 331 -7.55 -3.36 -4.12
N TRP A 332 -7.59 -3.01 -5.41
CA TRP A 332 -6.51 -3.31 -6.35
C TRP A 332 -5.20 -2.57 -6.03
N SER A 333 -5.23 -1.24 -5.84
CA SER A 333 -4.03 -0.43 -5.56
C SER A 333 -3.31 -0.87 -4.28
N GLU A 334 -4.05 -0.99 -3.18
CA GLU A 334 -3.56 -1.47 -1.88
C GLU A 334 -3.09 -2.94 -1.99
N GLY A 335 -3.91 -3.78 -2.64
CA GLY A 335 -3.63 -5.20 -2.85
C GLY A 335 -2.33 -5.45 -3.64
N TRP A 336 -2.07 -4.62 -4.65
CA TRP A 336 -0.84 -4.57 -5.45
C TRP A 336 0.35 -4.07 -4.63
N ALA A 337 0.22 -2.96 -3.91
CA ALA A 337 1.29 -2.38 -3.09
C ALA A 337 1.78 -3.38 -2.04
N ASN A 338 0.85 -4.03 -1.34
CA ASN A 338 1.10 -5.11 -0.39
C ASN A 338 1.75 -6.35 -1.01
N TYR A 339 1.26 -6.79 -2.17
CA TYR A 339 1.85 -7.91 -2.90
C TYR A 339 3.31 -7.60 -3.26
N PHE A 340 3.55 -6.42 -3.84
CA PHE A 340 4.87 -5.99 -4.27
C PHE A 340 5.84 -5.91 -3.09
N ALA A 341 5.42 -5.33 -1.95
CA ALA A 341 6.22 -5.29 -0.73
C ALA A 341 6.58 -6.69 -0.21
N ALA A 342 5.60 -7.58 -0.04
CA ALA A 342 5.88 -8.96 0.41
C ALA A 342 6.79 -9.73 -0.55
N HIS A 343 6.61 -9.57 -1.86
CA HIS A 343 7.37 -10.29 -2.89
C HIS A 343 8.82 -9.78 -3.01
N VAL A 344 9.03 -8.46 -2.99
CA VAL A 344 10.37 -7.86 -2.93
C VAL A 344 11.10 -8.30 -1.66
N ILE A 345 10.44 -8.28 -0.49
CA ILE A 345 11.05 -8.71 0.76
C ILE A 345 11.32 -10.22 0.75
N HIS A 346 10.46 -11.05 0.13
CA HIS A 346 10.71 -12.49 -0.03
C HIS A 346 12.00 -12.78 -0.80
N ASP A 347 12.19 -12.14 -1.96
CA ASP A 347 13.37 -12.32 -2.82
C ASP A 347 14.63 -11.66 -2.24
N ARG A 348 14.48 -10.46 -1.65
CA ARG A 348 15.59 -9.58 -1.25
C ARG A 348 15.80 -9.50 0.26
N ILE A 349 15.28 -10.45 1.04
CA ILE A 349 15.36 -10.43 2.52
C ILE A 349 16.77 -10.14 3.05
N ASN A 350 17.82 -10.70 2.42
CA ASN A 350 19.20 -10.54 2.87
C ASN A 350 19.82 -9.15 2.55
N ASP A 351 19.20 -8.37 1.66
CA ASP A 351 19.55 -6.96 1.38
C ASP A 351 18.90 -5.97 2.37
N LEU A 352 17.95 -6.46 3.18
CA LEU A 352 17.10 -5.67 4.08
C LEU A 352 17.31 -6.05 5.55
N ASP A 353 17.28 -7.35 5.88
CA ASP A 353 17.60 -7.95 7.18
C ASP A 353 18.12 -9.39 6.98
N SER A 354 19.44 -9.56 6.96
CA SER A 354 20.10 -10.86 6.80
C SER A 354 19.98 -11.78 8.02
N THR A 355 19.45 -11.31 9.15
CA THR A 355 19.18 -12.15 10.33
C THR A 355 17.82 -12.81 10.25
N LEU A 356 16.86 -12.18 9.56
CA LEU A 356 15.45 -12.54 9.60
C LEU A 356 15.16 -13.92 8.99
N THR A 357 15.91 -14.34 7.98
CA THR A 357 15.89 -15.71 7.44
C THR A 357 16.14 -16.77 8.53
N ALA A 358 17.07 -16.50 9.46
CA ALA A 358 17.39 -17.42 10.56
C ALA A 358 16.36 -17.33 11.70
N LYS A 359 15.82 -16.14 11.99
CA LYS A 359 14.75 -15.97 12.98
C LYS A 359 13.47 -16.71 12.55
N LEU A 360 13.05 -16.55 11.30
CA LEU A 360 11.86 -17.23 10.74
C LEU A 360 12.04 -18.75 10.62
N ALA A 361 13.27 -19.27 10.50
CA ALA A 361 13.54 -20.71 10.50
C ALA A 361 13.25 -21.42 11.84
N THR A 362 12.87 -20.68 12.89
CA THR A 362 12.37 -21.24 14.17
C THR A 362 10.90 -21.69 14.09
N LEU A 363 10.16 -21.25 13.07
CA LEU A 363 8.75 -21.61 12.86
C LEU A 363 8.67 -23.06 12.35
N THR A 364 7.99 -23.91 13.12
CA THR A 364 7.77 -25.32 12.74
C THR A 364 6.35 -25.57 12.21
N GLU A 365 5.47 -24.56 12.29
CA GLU A 365 4.21 -24.58 11.56
C GLU A 365 4.47 -24.78 10.07
N ASN A 366 3.92 -25.86 9.51
CA ASN A 366 4.04 -26.21 8.10
C ASN A 366 5.51 -26.18 7.58
N ILE A 367 6.46 -26.73 8.36
CA ILE A 367 7.92 -26.64 8.14
C ILE A 367 8.42 -27.03 6.73
N SER A 368 7.69 -27.85 5.98
CA SER A 368 8.02 -28.19 4.58
C SER A 368 7.83 -27.02 3.61
N VAL A 369 7.00 -26.05 3.97
CA VAL A 369 6.55 -24.94 3.11
C VAL A 369 6.78 -23.56 3.72
N ASN A 370 7.00 -23.45 5.02
CA ASN A 370 7.26 -22.17 5.71
C ASN A 370 8.69 -21.66 5.49
N LYS A 371 9.00 -21.25 4.26
CA LYS A 371 10.31 -20.73 3.84
C LYS A 371 10.26 -19.21 3.65
N GLY A 372 11.20 -18.51 4.28
CA GLY A 372 11.41 -17.07 4.11
C GLY A 372 10.25 -16.18 4.59
N TRP A 373 10.37 -14.89 4.30
CA TRP A 373 9.33 -13.89 4.54
C TRP A 373 8.12 -14.12 3.62
N THR A 374 6.90 -14.13 4.14
CA THR A 374 5.66 -14.17 3.35
C THR A 374 4.56 -13.32 3.95
N TYR A 375 4.94 -12.26 4.67
CA TYR A 375 4.04 -11.55 5.56
C TYR A 375 3.68 -10.17 5.00
N PHE A 376 2.43 -9.75 5.21
CA PHE A 376 2.15 -8.33 5.46
C PHE A 376 2.76 -8.01 6.83
N PHE A 377 3.45 -6.88 6.95
CA PHE A 377 3.85 -6.33 8.25
C PHE A 377 3.53 -4.84 8.33
N ASN A 378 3.11 -4.37 9.49
CA ASN A 378 3.11 -2.94 9.83
C ASN A 378 3.43 -2.78 11.32
N SER A 379 4.43 -1.95 11.65
CA SER A 379 4.91 -1.75 13.02
C SER A 379 4.07 -0.77 13.86
N SER A 380 4.05 -0.95 15.18
CA SER A 380 3.64 0.10 16.10
C SER A 380 4.63 0.21 17.25
N GLY A 381 5.34 1.33 17.34
CA GLY A 381 6.47 1.50 18.27
C GLY A 381 7.62 0.52 18.01
N PHE A 382 8.50 0.36 18.99
CA PHE A 382 9.60 -0.59 18.95
C PHE A 382 10.02 -1.08 20.34
N SER A 383 10.82 -2.14 20.37
CA SER A 383 11.58 -2.59 21.54
C SER A 383 13.07 -2.28 21.36
N ASP A 384 13.79 -2.05 22.47
CA ASP A 384 15.23 -1.75 22.47
C ASP A 384 15.82 -2.11 23.83
N THR A 385 16.73 -3.09 23.87
CA THR A 385 17.27 -3.59 25.14
C THR A 385 18.27 -2.65 25.80
N VAL A 386 18.88 -1.73 25.03
CA VAL A 386 19.81 -0.73 25.56
C VAL A 386 19.04 0.46 26.15
N GLN A 387 17.99 0.92 25.46
CA GLN A 387 17.12 1.99 25.93
C GLN A 387 16.07 1.52 26.97
N ASN A 388 15.96 0.21 27.21
CA ASN A 388 14.96 -0.43 28.08
C ASN A 388 13.51 -0.11 27.64
N ILE A 389 13.28 -0.14 26.33
CA ILE A 389 11.96 0.07 25.71
C ILE A 389 11.40 -1.30 25.31
N SER A 390 10.14 -1.56 25.62
CA SER A 390 9.47 -2.85 25.36
C SER A 390 8.03 -2.65 24.88
N ASN A 391 7.85 -1.73 23.94
CA ASN A 391 6.53 -1.27 23.47
C ASN A 391 6.30 -1.59 21.98
N GLY A 392 7.19 -2.36 21.36
CA GLY A 392 7.04 -2.79 19.98
C GLY A 392 5.89 -3.77 19.85
N GLU A 393 4.82 -3.35 19.18
CA GLU A 393 3.77 -4.21 18.67
C GLU A 393 3.88 -4.30 17.14
N GLY A 394 3.09 -5.21 16.56
CA GLY A 394 3.14 -5.49 15.15
C GLY A 394 1.82 -6.02 14.63
N PHE A 395 1.52 -5.64 13.41
CA PHE A 395 0.44 -6.17 12.62
C PHE A 395 1.01 -7.17 11.61
N VAL A 396 0.48 -8.40 11.56
CA VAL A 396 1.03 -9.48 10.72
C VAL A 396 -0.09 -10.27 10.05
N ILE A 397 0.02 -10.48 8.73
CA ILE A 397 -0.80 -11.44 7.97
C ILE A 397 0.14 -12.37 7.20
N ASP A 398 0.03 -13.69 7.35
CA ASP A 398 0.76 -14.64 6.50
C ASP A 398 0.04 -14.86 5.16
N PHE A 399 0.68 -14.45 4.07
CA PHE A 399 0.12 -14.64 2.73
C PHE A 399 0.14 -16.09 2.23
N LYS A 400 0.79 -17.04 2.93
CA LYS A 400 0.65 -18.47 2.59
C LYS A 400 -0.72 -19.03 2.96
N ARG A 401 -1.36 -18.54 4.02
CA ARG A 401 -2.59 -19.12 4.62
C ARG A 401 -3.74 -19.19 3.62
N SER A 402 -4.63 -20.17 3.78
CA SER A 402 -5.86 -20.26 2.97
C SER A 402 -6.74 -19.02 3.18
N GLY A 403 -7.33 -18.48 2.11
CA GLY A 403 -8.32 -17.40 2.23
C GLY A 403 -9.53 -17.74 3.13
N ALA A 404 -9.80 -19.03 3.38
CA ALA A 404 -10.82 -19.51 4.32
C ALA A 404 -10.37 -19.57 5.79
N ASP A 405 -9.06 -19.45 6.06
CA ASP A 405 -8.46 -19.27 7.39
C ASP A 405 -7.21 -18.35 7.30
N PRO A 406 -7.41 -17.05 7.03
CA PRO A 406 -6.31 -16.12 6.77
C PRO A 406 -5.62 -15.62 8.05
N GLY A 407 -6.05 -16.08 9.23
CA GLY A 407 -5.69 -15.51 10.52
C GLY A 407 -6.61 -14.36 10.96
N SER A 408 -6.33 -13.79 12.13
CA SER A 408 -7.10 -12.70 12.73
C SER A 408 -6.23 -11.76 13.57
N TYR A 409 -6.70 -10.53 13.79
CA TYR A 409 -6.06 -9.57 14.71
C TYR A 409 -5.91 -10.17 16.11
N GLN A 410 -4.75 -9.96 16.74
CA GLN A 410 -4.54 -10.30 18.15
C GLN A 410 -4.72 -9.08 19.08
N PHE A 411 -4.69 -7.86 18.53
CA PHE A 411 -4.68 -6.59 19.27
C PHE A 411 -6.01 -5.84 19.18
N ALA A 412 -6.34 -5.08 20.23
CA ALA A 412 -7.58 -4.32 20.33
C ALA A 412 -7.56 -3.07 19.42
N PRO A 413 -8.71 -2.58 18.92
CA PRO A 413 -10.08 -3.05 19.20
C PRO A 413 -10.51 -4.27 18.37
N TYR A 414 -9.69 -4.74 17.44
CA TYR A 414 -10.08 -5.70 16.41
C TYR A 414 -9.83 -7.18 16.78
N THR A 415 -9.34 -7.50 17.98
CA THR A 415 -8.99 -8.87 18.43
C THR A 415 -10.04 -9.91 18.03
N GLY A 416 -9.61 -10.92 17.25
CA GLY A 416 -10.45 -12.00 16.74
C GLY A 416 -11.13 -11.73 15.38
N GLN A 417 -11.05 -10.52 14.82
CA GLN A 417 -11.54 -10.22 13.48
C GLN A 417 -10.62 -10.81 12.41
N GLU A 418 -11.19 -11.57 11.47
CA GLU A 418 -10.45 -12.34 10.46
C GLU A 418 -9.96 -11.52 9.26
N PHE A 419 -8.78 -11.85 8.73
CA PHE A 419 -8.11 -11.09 7.67
C PHE A 419 -8.67 -11.31 6.27
N ASP A 420 -9.70 -10.53 5.92
CA ASP A 420 -10.21 -10.44 4.55
C ASP A 420 -10.64 -11.82 4.00
N LYS A 421 -11.34 -12.57 4.85
CA LYS A 421 -11.70 -13.97 4.66
C LYS A 421 -12.67 -14.19 3.51
N VAL A 422 -12.39 -15.22 2.72
CA VAL A 422 -13.14 -15.63 1.53
C VAL A 422 -13.49 -17.12 1.63
N ILE A 423 -14.68 -17.50 1.15
CA ILE A 423 -15.11 -18.91 1.10
C ILE A 423 -15.69 -19.16 -0.30
N PRO A 424 -14.84 -19.42 -1.32
CA PRO A 424 -15.20 -19.37 -2.74
C PRO A 424 -16.47 -20.17 -3.10
N ASN A 425 -16.58 -21.40 -2.59
CA ASN A 425 -17.72 -22.29 -2.84
C ASN A 425 -19.06 -21.78 -2.28
N THR A 426 -19.03 -20.91 -1.26
CA THR A 426 -20.23 -20.25 -0.69
C THR A 426 -20.41 -18.84 -1.26
N TYR A 427 -19.29 -18.24 -1.67
CA TYR A 427 -19.21 -16.86 -2.11
C TYR A 427 -18.29 -16.71 -3.34
N PRO A 428 -18.83 -16.80 -4.56
CA PRO A 428 -18.07 -16.53 -5.77
C PRO A 428 -17.81 -15.03 -5.95
N GLY A 429 -16.78 -14.69 -6.73
CA GLY A 429 -16.44 -13.32 -7.13
C GLY A 429 -15.87 -12.38 -6.05
N GLU A 430 -15.76 -12.77 -4.77
CA GLU A 430 -15.49 -11.80 -3.68
C GLU A 430 -14.20 -10.98 -3.79
N GLY A 431 -13.14 -11.53 -4.41
CA GLY A 431 -11.78 -10.99 -4.25
C GLY A 431 -11.55 -9.60 -4.83
N HIS A 432 -12.44 -9.07 -5.67
CA HIS A 432 -12.24 -7.77 -6.33
C HIS A 432 -12.42 -6.55 -5.40
N ALA A 433 -13.09 -6.69 -4.24
CA ALA A 433 -13.32 -5.62 -3.27
C ALA A 433 -12.52 -5.83 -1.95
N ARG A 434 -11.42 -6.59 -2.03
CA ARG A 434 -10.68 -7.17 -0.90
C ARG A 434 -9.17 -7.06 -1.11
N GLU A 435 -8.56 -6.04 -0.50
CA GLU A 435 -7.11 -5.77 -0.47
C GLU A 435 -6.29 -7.03 -0.16
N GLY A 436 -6.57 -7.67 0.99
CA GLY A 436 -5.79 -8.80 1.49
C GLY A 436 -5.97 -10.07 0.64
N ALA A 437 -7.15 -10.28 0.06
CA ALA A 437 -7.36 -11.38 -0.89
C ALA A 437 -6.53 -11.20 -2.18
N ILE A 438 -6.46 -9.98 -2.71
CA ILE A 438 -5.65 -9.62 -3.87
C ILE A 438 -4.16 -9.84 -3.57
N SER A 439 -3.67 -9.36 -2.42
CA SER A 439 -2.28 -9.55 -2.02
C SER A 439 -1.90 -11.03 -1.87
N ARG A 440 -2.74 -11.82 -1.19
CA ARG A 440 -2.54 -13.27 -1.05
C ARG A 440 -2.51 -13.95 -2.42
N GLY A 441 -3.45 -13.64 -3.31
CA GLY A 441 -3.53 -14.27 -4.63
C GLY A 441 -2.30 -14.02 -5.50
N PHE A 442 -1.88 -12.76 -5.66
CA PHE A 442 -0.69 -12.43 -6.45
C PHE A 442 0.60 -12.96 -5.80
N PHE A 443 0.69 -12.96 -4.46
CA PHE A 443 1.81 -13.60 -3.77
C PHE A 443 1.84 -15.12 -4.06
N LYS A 444 0.68 -15.79 -4.00
CA LYS A 444 0.55 -17.22 -4.24
C LYS A 444 0.81 -17.66 -5.68
N LEU A 445 0.50 -16.79 -6.64
CA LEU A 445 0.81 -17.04 -8.06
C LEU A 445 2.31 -16.94 -8.35
N SER A 446 3.09 -16.12 -7.64
CA SER A 446 4.47 -15.78 -7.99
C SER A 446 5.56 -16.32 -7.05
N ASN A 447 5.21 -17.01 -5.95
CA ASN A 447 6.16 -17.49 -4.95
C ASN A 447 6.01 -18.99 -4.68
N SER A 448 7.10 -19.67 -4.30
CA SER A 448 7.10 -21.10 -3.94
C SER A 448 6.77 -21.31 -2.45
N CYS A 449 5.50 -21.15 -2.07
CA CYS A 449 5.08 -21.16 -0.66
C CYS A 449 4.28 -22.39 -0.17
N GLY A 450 4.15 -23.44 -0.99
CA GLY A 450 3.52 -24.71 -0.57
C GLY A 450 2.08 -24.92 -1.04
N THR A 451 1.28 -25.59 -0.21
CA THR A 451 -0.04 -26.19 -0.54
C THR A 451 -1.09 -25.22 -1.10
N TYR A 452 -0.92 -23.91 -0.90
CA TYR A 452 -1.82 -22.87 -1.42
C TYR A 452 -1.15 -21.95 -2.46
N CYS A 453 0.10 -22.20 -2.83
CA CYS A 453 0.81 -21.51 -3.90
C CYS A 453 0.72 -22.28 -5.23
N ALA A 454 0.93 -21.59 -6.34
CA ALA A 454 1.02 -22.21 -7.66
C ALA A 454 2.23 -23.17 -7.71
N ALA A 455 2.03 -24.37 -8.24
CA ALA A 455 3.10 -25.37 -8.36
C ALA A 455 4.14 -25.01 -9.43
N ALA A 456 3.79 -24.10 -10.35
CA ALA A 456 4.70 -23.47 -11.32
C ALA A 456 4.56 -21.94 -11.19
N PRO A 457 5.32 -21.28 -10.29
CA PRO A 457 5.14 -19.86 -10.02
C PRO A 457 5.35 -18.97 -11.26
N ILE A 458 4.42 -18.04 -11.47
CA ILE A 458 4.45 -17.03 -12.51
C ILE A 458 5.58 -16.04 -12.21
N VAL A 459 6.50 -15.88 -13.17
CA VAL A 459 7.62 -14.93 -13.04
C VAL A 459 7.12 -13.48 -13.06
N PHE A 460 7.75 -12.62 -12.26
CA PHE A 460 7.37 -11.20 -12.14
C PHE A 460 7.36 -10.45 -13.48
N LEU A 461 8.20 -10.86 -14.44
CA LEU A 461 8.20 -10.38 -15.82
C LEU A 461 6.82 -10.40 -16.49
N ASP A 462 6.01 -11.44 -16.25
CA ASP A 462 4.70 -11.60 -16.89
C ASP A 462 3.58 -10.90 -16.12
N ILE A 463 3.68 -10.86 -14.78
CA ILE A 463 2.83 -10.00 -13.94
C ILE A 463 3.02 -8.52 -14.32
N TRP A 464 4.26 -8.08 -14.55
CA TRP A 464 4.56 -6.74 -15.03
C TRP A 464 3.91 -6.44 -16.39
N LYS A 465 3.97 -7.37 -17.37
CA LYS A 465 3.28 -7.20 -18.66
C LYS A 465 1.76 -7.10 -18.54
N ALA A 466 1.15 -7.75 -17.54
CA ALA A 466 -0.29 -7.66 -17.31
C ALA A 466 -0.69 -6.31 -16.66
N PHE A 467 0.21 -5.74 -15.88
CA PHE A 467 0.07 -4.49 -15.14
C PHE A 467 0.38 -3.23 -15.96
N ASP A 468 1.43 -3.25 -16.80
CA ASP A 468 2.05 -2.03 -17.29
C ASP A 468 1.29 -1.24 -18.37
N ARG A 469 1.66 0.03 -18.51
CA ARG A 469 1.11 0.99 -19.49
C ARG A 469 1.64 0.83 -20.92
N LEU A 470 2.37 -0.23 -21.22
CA LEU A 470 2.95 -0.51 -22.54
C LEU A 470 2.28 -1.72 -23.20
N THR A 471 1.88 -2.70 -22.40
CA THR A 471 1.32 -3.99 -22.82
C THR A 471 0.13 -4.44 -21.97
N GLY A 472 0.04 -3.99 -20.72
CA GLY A 472 -0.93 -4.40 -19.72
C GLY A 472 -2.27 -3.67 -19.76
N THR A 473 -3.03 -3.82 -18.67
CA THR A 473 -4.36 -3.23 -18.47
C THR A 473 -4.40 -1.71 -18.59
N ALA A 474 -3.30 -1.06 -18.22
CA ALA A 474 -3.14 0.39 -18.27
C ALA A 474 -3.17 0.98 -19.70
N VAL A 475 -2.95 0.15 -20.73
CA VAL A 475 -3.14 0.54 -22.14
C VAL A 475 -4.62 0.67 -22.50
N ASP A 476 -5.51 -0.11 -21.86
CA ASP A 476 -6.90 -0.30 -22.29
C ASP A 476 -7.80 0.91 -21.97
N ASN A 477 -7.29 1.89 -21.21
CA ASN A 477 -7.93 3.16 -20.87
C ASN A 477 -9.38 2.99 -20.38
N ILE A 478 -9.54 2.12 -19.37
CA ILE A 478 -10.80 1.86 -18.67
C ILE A 478 -10.68 2.53 -17.29
N PRO A 479 -11.57 3.46 -16.90
CA PRO A 479 -11.47 4.16 -15.61
C PRO A 479 -11.87 3.29 -14.40
N PHE A 480 -12.29 2.05 -14.65
CA PHE A 480 -12.76 1.07 -13.68
C PHE A 480 -11.88 -0.18 -13.73
N GLN A 481 -10.61 -0.03 -13.35
CA GLN A 481 -9.69 -1.16 -13.21
C GLN A 481 -9.95 -1.93 -11.91
N GLY A 482 -9.37 -3.12 -11.81
CA GLY A 482 -9.45 -4.00 -10.65
C GLY A 482 -8.62 -5.25 -10.89
N ALA A 483 -8.45 -6.08 -9.86
CA ALA A 483 -7.65 -7.30 -9.94
C ALA A 483 -8.11 -8.26 -11.06
N ASP A 484 -9.40 -8.30 -11.36
CA ASP A 484 -9.95 -9.15 -12.43
C ASP A 484 -9.38 -8.78 -13.81
N LYS A 485 -9.22 -7.48 -14.11
CA LYS A 485 -8.64 -7.02 -15.39
C LYS A 485 -7.19 -7.47 -15.53
N VAL A 486 -6.40 -7.34 -14.46
CA VAL A 486 -4.97 -7.71 -14.47
C VAL A 486 -4.81 -9.23 -14.58
N LEU A 487 -5.61 -10.00 -13.86
CA LEU A 487 -5.58 -11.47 -13.93
C LEU A 487 -6.09 -12.00 -15.29
N GLU A 488 -7.10 -11.39 -15.91
CA GLU A 488 -7.52 -11.71 -17.29
C GLU A 488 -6.38 -11.42 -18.29
N LYS A 489 -5.73 -10.26 -18.18
CA LYS A 489 -4.60 -9.85 -19.04
C LYS A 489 -3.42 -10.83 -18.86
N LEU A 490 -3.13 -11.22 -17.63
CA LEU A 490 -2.08 -12.18 -17.27
C LEU A 490 -2.36 -13.57 -17.89
N LYS A 491 -3.56 -14.11 -17.69
CA LYS A 491 -4.03 -15.36 -18.31
C LYS A 491 -3.89 -15.35 -19.83
N VAL A 492 -4.30 -14.26 -20.49
CA VAL A 492 -4.15 -14.12 -21.96
C VAL A 492 -2.67 -14.08 -22.36
N SER A 493 -1.82 -13.39 -21.60
CA SER A 493 -0.38 -13.30 -21.91
C SER A 493 0.38 -14.62 -21.75
N LEU A 494 -0.04 -15.48 -20.82
CA LEU A 494 0.56 -16.79 -20.55
C LEU A 494 0.00 -17.92 -21.44
N ALA A 495 -1.12 -17.68 -22.13
CA ALA A 495 -1.77 -18.63 -23.04
C ALA A 495 -1.94 -20.04 -22.43
N GLY A 496 -1.27 -21.06 -22.97
CA GLY A 496 -1.32 -22.45 -22.48
C GLY A 496 -0.46 -22.74 -21.25
N GLY A 497 0.26 -21.74 -20.71
CA GLY A 497 0.94 -21.83 -19.43
C GLY A 497 0.01 -21.58 -18.23
N TRP A 498 -1.14 -20.95 -18.45
CA TRP A 498 -2.18 -20.82 -17.43
C TRP A 498 -2.83 -22.18 -17.15
N ILE A 499 -3.12 -22.47 -15.88
CA ILE A 499 -3.55 -23.78 -15.34
C ILE A 499 -2.40 -24.82 -15.30
N ALA A 500 -1.15 -24.38 -15.12
CA ALA A 500 -0.02 -25.32 -15.01
C ALA A 500 0.14 -25.89 -13.58
N GLY A 501 0.35 -27.20 -13.48
CA GLY A 501 0.69 -27.88 -12.22
C GLY A 501 -0.51 -28.20 -11.30
N SER A 502 -0.23 -28.43 -10.02
CA SER A 502 -1.24 -28.68 -8.97
C SER A 502 -0.66 -28.32 -7.59
N PRO A 503 -1.15 -27.28 -6.89
CA PRO A 503 -2.19 -26.34 -7.32
C PRO A 503 -1.82 -25.62 -8.62
N SER A 504 -2.82 -25.45 -9.49
CA SER A 504 -2.73 -24.68 -10.72
C SER A 504 -3.05 -23.20 -10.46
N ASP A 505 -2.78 -22.31 -11.43
CA ASP A 505 -3.08 -20.88 -11.30
C ASP A 505 -4.58 -20.64 -11.01
N ASN A 506 -5.45 -21.42 -11.65
CA ASN A 506 -6.89 -21.40 -11.39
C ASN A 506 -7.21 -21.86 -9.96
N ASP A 507 -6.60 -22.93 -9.45
CA ASP A 507 -6.81 -23.36 -8.06
C ASP A 507 -6.43 -22.24 -7.07
N VAL A 508 -5.34 -21.52 -7.35
CA VAL A 508 -4.89 -20.38 -6.54
C VAL A 508 -5.90 -19.24 -6.57
N ILE A 509 -6.25 -18.72 -7.76
CA ILE A 509 -7.15 -17.55 -7.84
C ILE A 509 -8.57 -17.86 -7.38
N GLU A 510 -9.10 -19.04 -7.68
CA GLU A 510 -10.43 -19.45 -7.19
C GLU A 510 -10.36 -19.63 -5.67
N SER A 511 -9.26 -20.11 -5.06
CA SER A 511 -9.11 -20.23 -3.60
C SER A 511 -9.13 -18.90 -2.83
N GLU A 512 -8.65 -17.81 -3.45
CA GLU A 512 -8.73 -16.44 -2.91
C GLU A 512 -9.97 -15.67 -3.39
N ALA A 513 -10.90 -16.36 -4.06
CA ALA A 513 -12.09 -15.81 -4.69
C ALA A 513 -11.84 -14.70 -5.74
N LEU A 514 -10.62 -14.63 -6.30
CA LEU A 514 -10.18 -13.77 -7.41
C LEU A 514 -10.61 -14.35 -8.77
N HIS A 515 -11.87 -14.75 -8.85
CA HIS A 515 -12.44 -15.48 -9.98
C HIS A 515 -12.33 -14.71 -11.29
N LEU A 516 -12.08 -15.43 -12.39
CA LEU A 516 -12.03 -14.85 -13.73
C LEU A 516 -13.36 -14.98 -14.46
N ARG A 517 -13.77 -13.92 -15.16
CA ARG A 517 -14.95 -13.92 -16.02
C ARG A 517 -14.80 -14.95 -17.15
N SER A 518 -13.59 -15.10 -17.68
CA SER A 518 -13.22 -16.08 -18.71
C SER A 518 -13.06 -17.52 -18.21
N ASN A 519 -13.15 -17.81 -16.90
CA ASN A 519 -13.26 -19.19 -16.41
C ASN A 519 -14.68 -19.75 -16.66
N GLY A 520 -15.69 -18.90 -16.85
CA GLY A 520 -17.05 -19.33 -17.17
C GLY A 520 -17.80 -20.03 -16.04
N THR A 521 -17.16 -20.22 -14.88
CA THR A 521 -17.66 -20.94 -13.69
C THR A 521 -19.07 -20.53 -13.25
N TYR A 522 -19.45 -19.28 -13.52
CA TYR A 522 -20.74 -18.68 -13.15
C TYR A 522 -21.55 -18.16 -14.36
N GLY A 523 -21.12 -18.45 -15.60
CA GLY A 523 -21.63 -17.79 -16.81
C GLY A 523 -22.98 -18.28 -17.34
N THR A 524 -23.48 -19.45 -16.92
CA THR A 524 -24.61 -20.13 -17.60
C THR A 524 -25.66 -20.76 -16.67
N SER A 525 -25.46 -20.71 -15.35
CA SER A 525 -26.40 -21.23 -14.34
C SER A 525 -26.20 -20.50 -12.99
N PRO A 526 -26.99 -20.74 -11.93
CA PRO A 526 -27.84 -19.73 -11.30
C PRO A 526 -27.13 -18.89 -10.21
N LEU A 527 -25.90 -18.44 -10.48
CA LEU A 527 -24.97 -17.76 -9.57
C LEU A 527 -24.19 -16.61 -10.28
N SER A 528 -24.73 -16.01 -11.34
CA SER A 528 -23.97 -15.28 -12.36
C SER A 528 -23.42 -13.90 -11.96
N TRP A 529 -22.28 -13.90 -11.27
CA TRP A 529 -21.41 -12.72 -11.14
C TRP A 529 -20.91 -12.25 -12.52
N PRO A 530 -21.09 -10.96 -12.90
CA PRO A 530 -20.79 -10.47 -14.24
C PRO A 530 -19.33 -10.05 -14.46
N GLY A 531 -18.47 -10.14 -13.44
CA GLY A 531 -17.19 -9.41 -13.39
C GLY A 531 -17.38 -7.94 -12.99
N TYR A 532 -16.35 -7.30 -12.41
CA TYR A 532 -16.44 -5.88 -12.06
C TYR A 532 -16.46 -5.01 -13.32
N ALA A 533 -17.36 -4.03 -13.39
CA ALA A 533 -17.43 -3.02 -14.44
C ALA A 533 -17.45 -3.57 -15.88
N SER A 534 -18.02 -4.76 -16.12
CA SER A 534 -18.13 -5.34 -17.47
C SER A 534 -18.83 -4.40 -18.45
N LEU A 535 -18.32 -4.30 -19.69
CA LEU A 535 -18.79 -3.35 -20.70
C LEU A 535 -20.15 -3.79 -21.26
N LEU A 536 -21.17 -2.95 -21.08
CA LEU A 536 -22.48 -3.20 -21.67
C LEU A 536 -22.48 -2.89 -23.18
N THR A 537 -23.01 -3.83 -23.95
CA THR A 537 -23.17 -3.80 -25.41
C THR A 537 -24.60 -4.16 -25.79
N THR A 538 -25.05 -3.85 -27.01
CA THR A 538 -26.38 -4.25 -27.49
C THR A 538 -26.44 -5.76 -27.79
N GLY A 539 -27.40 -6.47 -27.20
CA GLY A 539 -27.58 -7.91 -27.38
C GLY A 539 -29.02 -8.33 -27.67
N SER A 540 -29.23 -9.63 -27.89
CA SER A 540 -30.52 -10.20 -28.31
C SER A 540 -31.34 -10.82 -27.17
N SER A 541 -30.69 -11.37 -26.15
CA SER A 541 -31.34 -11.88 -24.93
C SER A 541 -30.29 -12.09 -23.83
N CYS A 542 -30.44 -11.39 -22.71
CA CYS A 542 -29.61 -11.56 -21.51
C CYS A 542 -30.50 -11.49 -20.27
N ASN A 543 -30.62 -12.60 -19.55
CA ASN A 543 -31.29 -12.67 -18.26
C ASN A 543 -30.22 -12.87 -17.18
N LEU A 544 -30.03 -11.83 -16.37
CA LEU A 544 -29.02 -11.77 -15.32
C LEU A 544 -29.66 -12.08 -13.97
N LYS A 545 -28.85 -12.37 -12.95
CA LYS A 545 -29.36 -12.87 -11.66
C LYS A 545 -28.58 -12.26 -10.49
N ILE A 546 -29.29 -11.78 -9.48
CA ILE A 546 -28.71 -11.22 -8.25
C ILE A 546 -29.26 -11.97 -7.03
N LEU A 547 -28.41 -12.15 -6.00
CA LEU A 547 -28.66 -13.03 -4.86
C LEU A 547 -28.42 -12.27 -3.54
N PRO A 548 -29.33 -11.36 -3.16
CA PRO A 548 -29.05 -10.29 -2.21
C PRO A 548 -28.68 -10.80 -0.82
N LYS A 549 -27.71 -10.13 -0.17
CA LYS A 549 -27.28 -10.39 1.21
C LYS A 549 -27.02 -9.08 1.95
N ALA A 550 -27.21 -9.05 3.27
CA ALA A 550 -26.78 -7.94 4.11
C ALA A 550 -25.35 -8.18 4.61
N ASP A 551 -24.58 -7.12 4.89
CA ASP A 551 -23.19 -7.28 5.31
C ASP A 551 -23.07 -7.67 6.78
N SER A 552 -22.84 -8.96 7.02
CA SER A 552 -22.65 -9.52 8.37
C SER A 552 -21.43 -8.95 9.11
N ALA A 553 -20.40 -8.44 8.42
CA ALA A 553 -19.24 -7.83 9.06
C ALA A 553 -19.58 -6.48 9.72
N LEU A 554 -20.61 -5.79 9.21
CA LEU A 554 -21.13 -4.54 9.75
C LEU A 554 -22.44 -4.72 10.52
N ASN A 555 -22.66 -5.90 11.14
CA ASN A 555 -23.90 -6.25 11.84
C ASN A 555 -25.17 -6.05 10.99
N ASN A 556 -25.07 -6.30 9.67
CA ASN A 556 -26.09 -6.04 8.66
C ASN A 556 -26.45 -4.55 8.46
N SER A 557 -25.63 -3.60 8.92
CA SER A 557 -25.91 -2.16 8.75
C SER A 557 -25.61 -1.62 7.35
N SER A 558 -25.02 -2.42 6.47
CA SER A 558 -24.72 -2.12 5.06
C SER A 558 -25.23 -3.25 4.16
N SER A 559 -25.41 -2.97 2.86
CA SER A 559 -25.70 -4.02 1.88
C SER A 559 -24.41 -4.73 1.48
N ASP A 560 -24.46 -6.06 1.33
CA ASP A 560 -23.27 -6.82 0.90
C ASP A 560 -23.06 -6.61 -0.60
N GLN A 561 -22.14 -5.71 -0.95
CA GLN A 561 -21.88 -5.30 -2.33
C GLN A 561 -21.52 -6.47 -3.27
N ARG A 562 -20.93 -7.54 -2.74
CA ARG A 562 -20.53 -8.72 -3.52
C ARG A 562 -21.72 -9.53 -4.04
N PHE A 563 -22.87 -9.38 -3.37
CA PHE A 563 -24.11 -10.15 -3.60
C PHE A 563 -25.30 -9.29 -4.01
N SER A 564 -25.23 -8.00 -3.67
CA SER A 564 -26.32 -7.05 -3.77
C SER A 564 -26.02 -5.92 -4.74
N ASN A 565 -24.81 -5.84 -5.33
CA ASN A 565 -24.47 -4.88 -6.39
C ASN A 565 -23.86 -5.61 -7.60
N HIS A 566 -24.31 -5.27 -8.80
CA HIS A 566 -23.68 -5.67 -10.06
C HIS A 566 -23.26 -4.43 -10.85
N PHE A 567 -21.96 -4.34 -11.13
CA PHE A 567 -21.30 -3.14 -11.68
C PHE A 567 -20.97 -3.29 -13.17
N TYR A 568 -21.29 -2.28 -13.97
CA TYR A 568 -21.15 -2.31 -15.43
C TYR A 568 -20.57 -1.01 -16.01
N THR A 569 -19.72 -1.10 -17.02
CA THR A 569 -19.27 0.07 -17.78
C THR A 569 -20.29 0.43 -18.86
N ILE A 570 -20.74 1.68 -18.88
CA ILE A 570 -21.46 2.32 -19.98
C ILE A 570 -20.46 3.16 -20.79
N ASP A 571 -20.23 2.81 -22.05
CA ASP A 571 -19.52 3.65 -23.02
C ASP A 571 -20.52 4.17 -24.08
N LEU A 572 -20.75 5.48 -24.09
CA LEU A 572 -21.72 6.13 -24.97
C LEU A 572 -21.23 6.32 -26.41
N ASN A 573 -19.93 6.11 -26.67
CA ASN A 573 -19.39 6.08 -28.02
C ASN A 573 -19.72 4.74 -28.70
N SER A 574 -19.69 3.64 -27.91
CA SER A 574 -20.17 2.32 -28.34
C SER A 574 -21.70 2.24 -28.38
N LEU A 575 -22.38 2.83 -27.39
CA LEU A 575 -23.84 2.88 -27.27
C LEU A 575 -24.40 4.22 -27.78
N SER A 576 -24.05 4.58 -29.01
CA SER A 576 -24.45 5.87 -29.62
C SER A 576 -25.98 6.02 -29.67
N GLY A 577 -26.48 7.14 -29.15
CA GLY A 577 -27.91 7.41 -29.03
C GLY A 577 -28.58 6.85 -27.76
N LEU A 578 -27.86 6.21 -26.86
CA LEU A 578 -28.38 5.78 -25.55
C LEU A 578 -28.79 7.00 -24.71
N ASN A 579 -30.08 7.08 -24.36
CA ASN A 579 -30.67 8.15 -23.54
C ASN A 579 -31.51 7.62 -22.36
N GLN A 580 -31.80 6.32 -22.31
CA GLN A 580 -32.61 5.68 -21.28
C GLN A 580 -32.09 4.28 -20.98
N ILE A 581 -31.97 3.95 -19.69
CA ILE A 581 -31.74 2.57 -19.21
C ILE A 581 -32.90 2.21 -18.29
N THR A 582 -33.51 1.05 -18.54
CA THR A 582 -34.62 0.48 -17.76
C THR A 582 -34.26 -0.95 -17.37
N VAL A 583 -34.03 -1.19 -16.08
CA VAL A 583 -33.79 -2.54 -15.56
C VAL A 583 -35.10 -3.09 -15.01
N THR A 584 -35.52 -4.24 -15.55
CA THR A 584 -36.74 -4.94 -15.11
C THR A 584 -36.34 -6.11 -14.23
N PHE A 585 -36.74 -6.07 -12.96
CA PHE A 585 -36.47 -7.07 -11.93
C PHE A 585 -37.67 -7.99 -11.78
N THR A 586 -37.44 -9.29 -11.68
CA THR A 586 -38.44 -10.32 -11.38
C THR A 586 -38.01 -11.11 -10.16
N LYS A 587 -38.89 -11.20 -9.17
CA LYS A 587 -38.64 -11.96 -7.95
C LYS A 587 -38.74 -13.46 -8.25
N ASN A 588 -37.66 -14.20 -8.00
CA ASN A 588 -37.63 -15.65 -8.14
C ASN A 588 -38.00 -16.33 -6.81
N ALA A 589 -37.44 -15.87 -5.67
CA ALA A 589 -37.68 -16.46 -4.35
C ALA A 589 -37.39 -15.51 -3.16
N GLY A 590 -37.74 -15.94 -1.95
CA GLY A 590 -37.37 -15.31 -0.68
C GLY A 590 -38.05 -13.98 -0.36
N ASN A 591 -37.30 -13.03 0.20
CA ASN A 591 -37.83 -11.74 0.67
C ASN A 591 -38.24 -10.82 -0.50
N SER A 592 -39.24 -9.96 -0.26
CA SER A 592 -39.59 -8.87 -1.20
C SER A 592 -38.70 -7.66 -0.95
N MET A 593 -37.87 -7.33 -1.94
CA MET A 593 -36.77 -6.37 -1.83
C MET A 593 -36.93 -5.26 -2.85
N ASP A 594 -36.50 -4.06 -2.48
CA ASP A 594 -36.40 -2.93 -3.40
C ASP A 594 -34.97 -2.80 -3.96
N HIS A 595 -34.88 -2.34 -5.20
CA HIS A 595 -33.62 -2.19 -5.94
C HIS A 595 -33.27 -0.72 -6.14
N ASP A 596 -31.99 -0.43 -6.35
CA ASP A 596 -31.49 0.88 -6.76
C ASP A 596 -30.84 0.75 -8.14
N LEU A 597 -31.02 1.76 -8.98
CA LEU A 597 -30.34 1.89 -10.27
C LEU A 597 -29.55 3.19 -10.26
N ILE A 598 -28.23 3.12 -10.15
CA ILE A 598 -27.35 4.26 -9.91
C ILE A 598 -26.31 4.35 -11.03
N LEU A 599 -26.04 5.54 -11.55
CA LEU A 599 -24.97 5.77 -12.52
C LEU A 599 -23.94 6.74 -11.95
N PHE A 600 -22.71 6.28 -11.83
CA PHE A 600 -21.56 7.03 -11.30
C PHE A 600 -20.66 7.57 -12.42
N LYS A 601 -20.04 8.72 -12.17
CA LYS A 601 -18.99 9.33 -13.00
C LYS A 601 -17.69 8.49 -12.96
N PRO A 602 -16.80 8.59 -13.96
CA PRO A 602 -15.45 8.06 -13.83
C PRO A 602 -14.74 8.70 -12.63
N GLY A 603 -14.00 7.90 -11.86
CA GLY A 603 -13.28 8.36 -10.67
C GLY A 603 -14.08 8.42 -9.36
N TYR A 604 -15.33 7.97 -9.34
CA TYR A 604 -16.26 8.04 -8.20
C TYR A 604 -15.70 7.63 -6.83
N PHE A 605 -16.33 8.08 -5.75
CA PHE A 605 -16.34 7.36 -4.47
C PHE A 605 -17.64 6.56 -4.34
N PHE A 606 -17.59 5.32 -3.87
CA PHE A 606 -18.80 4.56 -3.56
C PHE A 606 -19.57 5.19 -2.40
N ASN A 607 -20.90 5.07 -2.40
CA ASN A 607 -21.74 5.61 -1.33
C ASN A 607 -22.13 4.50 -0.35
N ASP A 608 -21.56 4.54 0.85
CA ASP A 608 -21.91 3.65 1.95
C ASP A 608 -23.42 3.64 2.24
N ASP A 609 -23.96 2.45 2.51
CA ASP A 609 -25.38 2.25 2.83
C ASP A 609 -25.75 2.61 4.26
N TYR A 610 -24.90 3.38 4.93
CA TYR A 610 -25.06 3.81 6.31
C TYR A 610 -24.53 5.23 6.50
N THR A 611 -24.95 5.86 7.60
CA THR A 611 -24.36 7.13 8.07
C THR A 611 -23.85 6.99 9.49
N CYS A 612 -22.79 7.71 9.81
CA CYS A 612 -22.25 7.80 11.16
C CYS A 612 -23.23 8.52 12.09
N ASN A 613 -23.46 7.96 13.29
CA ASN A 613 -24.35 8.51 14.31
C ASN A 613 -23.78 9.77 15.00
N GLY A 614 -22.49 10.06 14.78
CA GLY A 614 -21.75 11.21 15.32
C GLY A 614 -20.29 10.84 15.56
N PHE A 615 -19.39 11.81 15.43
CA PHE A 615 -17.96 11.60 15.68
C PHE A 615 -17.59 11.95 17.13
N ASN A 616 -16.66 11.20 17.72
CA ASN A 616 -16.07 11.49 19.02
C ASN A 616 -14.99 12.60 18.91
N ALA A 617 -14.38 12.98 20.04
CA ALA A 617 -13.33 14.01 20.08
C ALA A 617 -12.04 13.64 19.31
N SER A 618 -11.85 12.37 18.97
CA SER A 618 -10.74 11.82 18.18
C SER A 618 -11.12 11.59 16.71
N GLY A 619 -12.27 12.10 16.25
CA GLY A 619 -12.76 11.91 14.88
C GLY A 619 -13.26 10.49 14.55
N SER A 620 -13.33 9.58 15.52
CA SER A 620 -13.84 8.22 15.32
C SER A 620 -15.36 8.18 15.40
N CYS A 621 -16.02 7.35 14.58
CA CYS A 621 -17.48 7.25 14.58
C CYS A 621 -18.03 6.53 15.83
N SER A 622 -19.14 7.03 16.39
CA SER A 622 -19.85 6.44 17.55
C SER A 622 -20.81 5.29 17.22
N GLY A 623 -20.79 4.79 15.98
CA GLY A 623 -21.67 3.74 15.45
C GLY A 623 -22.39 4.16 14.18
N PHE A 624 -22.87 3.18 13.42
CA PHE A 624 -23.46 3.39 12.09
C PHE A 624 -24.93 2.98 12.04
N THR A 625 -25.74 3.71 11.27
CA THR A 625 -27.17 3.41 11.04
C THR A 625 -27.44 3.33 9.54
N PRO A 626 -28.19 2.32 9.03
CA PRO A 626 -28.56 2.21 7.61
C PRO A 626 -29.19 3.48 7.04
N ASN A 627 -28.72 3.93 5.88
CA ASN A 627 -29.20 5.13 5.19
C ASN A 627 -29.17 4.99 3.66
N ARG A 628 -30.30 4.57 3.06
CA ARG A 628 -30.47 4.42 1.60
C ARG A 628 -30.36 5.74 0.82
N ASN A 629 -30.45 6.88 1.50
CA ASN A 629 -30.35 8.21 0.88
C ASN A 629 -28.91 8.77 0.90
N SER A 630 -27.94 7.98 1.39
CA SER A 630 -26.51 8.30 1.30
C SER A 630 -26.09 8.49 -0.17
N THR A 631 -25.55 9.67 -0.48
CA THR A 631 -25.18 10.08 -1.84
C THR A 631 -24.13 11.20 -1.82
N ASN A 632 -23.30 11.26 -2.85
CA ASN A 632 -22.17 12.17 -3.00
C ASN A 632 -22.21 12.87 -4.37
N SER A 633 -21.20 13.69 -4.66
CA SER A 633 -21.06 14.42 -5.92
C SER A 633 -20.95 13.55 -7.18
N ASP A 634 -20.71 12.25 -7.04
CA ASP A 634 -20.20 11.42 -8.13
C ASP A 634 -21.29 10.57 -8.78
N VAL A 635 -22.44 10.45 -8.12
CA VAL A 635 -23.69 10.03 -8.76
C VAL A 635 -24.06 11.06 -9.83
N PHE A 636 -24.20 10.62 -11.08
CA PHE A 636 -24.70 11.43 -12.18
C PHE A 636 -26.24 11.40 -12.22
N VAL A 637 -26.83 10.21 -12.11
CA VAL A 637 -28.28 10.01 -12.01
C VAL A 637 -28.56 8.73 -11.23
N MET A 638 -29.69 8.66 -10.52
CA MET A 638 -30.14 7.44 -9.87
C MET A 638 -31.66 7.34 -9.83
N ASN A 639 -32.16 6.11 -9.67
CA ASN A 639 -33.54 5.80 -9.33
C ASN A 639 -33.53 4.87 -8.12
N ARG A 640 -33.87 5.43 -6.95
CA ARG A 640 -34.03 4.75 -5.65
C ARG A 640 -35.46 4.82 -5.12
N GLU A 641 -36.40 5.30 -5.94
CA GLU A 641 -37.80 5.52 -5.54
C GLU A 641 -38.49 4.21 -5.15
N PRO A 642 -39.18 4.10 -4.00
CA PRO A 642 -39.83 2.87 -3.55
C PRO A 642 -40.72 2.23 -4.62
N ALA A 643 -40.39 1.02 -5.08
CA ALA A 643 -41.25 0.33 -6.05
C ALA A 643 -42.58 -0.08 -5.40
N THR A 644 -43.69 0.26 -6.06
CA THR A 644 -45.05 0.09 -5.54
C THR A 644 -45.47 -1.37 -5.35
N THR A 645 -44.80 -2.31 -6.03
CA THR A 645 -45.21 -3.72 -6.14
C THR A 645 -43.99 -4.64 -6.05
N LEU A 646 -43.50 -4.90 -4.83
CA LEU A 646 -42.28 -5.69 -4.57
C LEU A 646 -42.46 -7.22 -4.62
N ASN A 647 -43.61 -7.75 -5.01
CA ASN A 647 -43.96 -9.17 -4.89
C ASN A 647 -43.95 -9.97 -6.22
N THR A 648 -43.78 -9.31 -7.37
CA THR A 648 -43.77 -9.96 -8.69
C THR A 648 -42.63 -9.45 -9.58
N THR A 649 -42.93 -8.53 -10.51
CA THR A 649 -42.01 -7.95 -11.49
C THR A 649 -42.25 -6.45 -11.56
N TYR A 650 -41.17 -5.66 -11.54
CA TYR A 650 -41.21 -4.20 -11.69
C TYR A 650 -39.92 -3.69 -12.34
N SER A 651 -39.90 -2.41 -12.74
CA SER A 651 -38.74 -1.80 -13.39
C SER A 651 -38.26 -0.56 -12.64
N LYS A 652 -36.95 -0.30 -12.69
CA LYS A 652 -36.34 1.01 -12.41
C LYS A 652 -35.85 1.61 -13.73
N THR A 653 -35.97 2.92 -13.88
CA THR A 653 -35.57 3.64 -15.09
C THR A 653 -34.73 4.87 -14.72
N ILE A 654 -33.62 5.07 -15.42
CA ILE A 654 -32.85 6.32 -15.41
C ILE A 654 -32.80 6.91 -16.83
N TYR A 655 -32.72 8.24 -16.90
CA TYR A 655 -32.61 9.02 -18.13
C TYR A 655 -31.25 9.73 -18.16
N LEU A 656 -30.56 9.65 -19.28
CA LEU A 656 -29.16 10.10 -19.44
C LEU A 656 -29.08 11.51 -20.05
N ASN A 657 -30.05 12.38 -19.76
CA ASN A 657 -30.13 13.70 -20.38
C ASN A 657 -28.95 14.58 -19.93
N GLY A 658 -28.23 15.17 -20.89
CA GLY A 658 -27.07 16.03 -20.62
C GLY A 658 -25.79 15.31 -20.20
N ILE A 659 -25.74 13.97 -20.33
CA ILE A 659 -24.52 13.18 -20.07
C ILE A 659 -23.43 13.48 -21.12
N SER A 660 -22.16 13.44 -20.72
CA SER A 660 -21.04 13.61 -21.67
C SER A 660 -20.74 12.28 -22.37
N THR A 661 -20.86 12.24 -23.70
CA THR A 661 -20.50 11.08 -24.53
C THR A 661 -19.03 10.68 -24.43
N ASN A 662 -18.16 11.63 -24.11
CA ASN A 662 -16.70 11.47 -24.14
C ASN A 662 -16.16 10.81 -22.84
N GLN A 663 -17.01 10.14 -22.06
CA GLN A 663 -16.68 9.52 -20.78
C GLN A 663 -17.35 8.15 -20.65
N LYS A 664 -16.71 7.25 -19.90
CA LYS A 664 -17.25 5.96 -19.49
C LYS A 664 -17.81 6.09 -18.06
N TYR A 665 -18.99 5.54 -17.81
CA TYR A 665 -19.70 5.65 -16.53
C TYR A 665 -19.92 4.27 -15.91
N LEU A 666 -20.00 4.20 -14.57
CA LEU A 666 -20.28 2.94 -13.88
C LEU A 666 -21.76 2.86 -13.51
N LEU A 667 -22.48 1.92 -14.12
CA LEU A 667 -23.84 1.57 -13.75
C LEU A 667 -23.79 0.53 -12.63
N ASP A 668 -24.35 0.88 -11.48
CA ASP A 668 -24.57 0.00 -10.34
C ASP A 668 -26.05 -0.43 -10.31
N ILE A 669 -26.27 -1.73 -10.51
CA ILE A 669 -27.57 -2.39 -10.38
C ILE A 669 -27.58 -3.07 -9.01
N ARG A 670 -28.35 -2.50 -8.08
CA ARG A 670 -28.25 -2.83 -6.66
C ARG A 670 -29.56 -3.31 -6.07
N THR A 671 -29.49 -4.18 -5.06
CA THR A 671 -30.58 -4.48 -4.13
C THR A 671 -30.27 -3.84 -2.78
N TRP A 672 -31.20 -3.08 -2.21
CA TRP A 672 -31.02 -2.54 -0.87
C TRP A 672 -31.29 -3.64 0.19
N THR A 673 -30.30 -3.97 1.00
CA THR A 673 -30.40 -5.02 2.03
C THR A 673 -30.00 -4.58 3.45
N ALA A 674 -29.33 -3.43 3.58
CA ALA A 674 -28.94 -2.86 4.87
C ALA A 674 -30.14 -2.71 5.83
N GLY A 675 -29.97 -3.21 7.07
CA GLY A 675 -30.98 -3.24 8.12
C GLY A 675 -32.09 -4.29 7.92
N ILE A 676 -32.06 -5.12 6.86
CA ILE A 676 -33.13 -6.05 6.52
C ILE A 676 -32.72 -7.50 6.83
N SER A 677 -33.53 -8.19 7.64
CA SER A 677 -33.37 -9.63 7.89
C SER A 677 -33.84 -10.45 6.68
N LEU A 678 -32.89 -10.94 5.90
CA LEU A 678 -33.13 -11.76 4.71
C LEU A 678 -33.26 -13.25 5.04
N GLY A 679 -34.15 -13.95 4.35
CA GLY A 679 -34.06 -15.41 4.22
C GLY A 679 -33.00 -15.81 3.19
N ASN A 680 -32.23 -16.86 3.47
CA ASN A 680 -31.09 -17.33 2.67
C ASN A 680 -31.40 -17.63 1.18
N ASN A 681 -32.68 -17.74 0.82
CA ASN A 681 -33.14 -18.08 -0.53
C ASN A 681 -33.74 -16.85 -1.25
N THR A 682 -33.27 -15.63 -0.95
CA THR A 682 -33.72 -14.40 -1.61
C THR A 682 -33.02 -14.24 -2.95
N ASP A 683 -33.81 -14.10 -4.02
CA ASP A 683 -33.35 -14.37 -5.38
C ASP A 683 -34.15 -13.55 -6.41
N TYR A 684 -33.45 -12.80 -7.27
CA TYR A 684 -34.03 -11.97 -8.33
C TYR A 684 -33.34 -12.23 -9.67
N SER A 685 -34.14 -12.30 -10.74
CA SER A 685 -33.67 -12.21 -12.13
C SER A 685 -33.91 -10.81 -12.67
N TYR A 686 -33.10 -10.34 -13.62
CA TYR A 686 -33.31 -9.05 -14.25
C TYR A 686 -32.80 -8.96 -15.69
N VAL A 687 -33.43 -8.07 -16.46
CA VAL A 687 -33.05 -7.74 -17.85
C VAL A 687 -32.79 -6.25 -17.96
N ILE A 688 -31.63 -5.89 -18.51
CA ILE A 688 -31.27 -4.50 -18.80
C ILE A 688 -31.82 -4.14 -20.19
N ASN A 689 -32.78 -3.22 -20.23
CA ASN A 689 -33.38 -2.70 -21.45
C ASN A 689 -32.96 -1.24 -21.65
N SER A 690 -33.02 -0.77 -22.89
CA SER A 690 -32.69 0.60 -23.26
C SER A 690 -33.49 1.05 -24.49
N ASN A 691 -33.40 2.33 -24.83
CA ASN A 691 -33.92 2.84 -26.11
C ASN A 691 -33.17 2.31 -27.35
N LEU A 692 -32.11 1.49 -27.18
CA LEU A 692 -31.38 0.79 -28.23
C LEU A 692 -31.67 -0.73 -28.26
N GLY A 693 -32.52 -1.24 -27.36
CA GLY A 693 -32.78 -2.68 -27.18
C GLY A 693 -32.22 -3.22 -25.86
N ILE A 694 -32.00 -4.54 -25.79
CA ILE A 694 -31.44 -5.23 -24.61
C ILE A 694 -29.92 -4.95 -24.53
N LEU A 695 -29.42 -4.73 -23.32
CA LEU A 695 -27.98 -4.56 -23.04
C LEU A 695 -27.41 -5.79 -22.32
N CYS A 696 -26.19 -6.18 -22.71
CA CYS A 696 -25.49 -7.41 -22.29
C CYS A 696 -24.00 -7.12 -21.96
N PRO A 697 -23.42 -7.75 -20.91
CA PRO A 697 -22.03 -7.53 -20.47
C PRO A 697 -20.97 -8.44 -21.15
#